data_AF-A0A6J8DBS5-F1
#
_entry.id   AF-A0A6J8DBS5-F1
#
_cell.length_a   1.000
_cell.length_b   1.000
_cell.length_c   1.000
_cell.angle_alpha   90.00
_cell.angle_beta   90.00
_cell.angle_gamma   90.00
#
_symmetry.space_group_name_H-M   'P 1'
#
loop_
_entity.id
_entity.type
_entity.pdbx_description
1 polymer ?
#
loop_
_entity_poly.entity_id
_entity_poly.type
_entity_poly.pdbx_seq_one_letter_code
_entity_poly.pdbx_strand_id
1 'polypeptide(L)'
;MADKKLSKWKNPAEQGISDCNDLLTWIKEEADEVLQIIDQPVTDRQAEYMDYLAFRTKFDKRQKIFQRLEEKVVSKNAVIITPKMWQELEPKWRDIARRTRMWLWKLDASLPGRLGKFGDCLNQAEEILEIEPENQEDHIEMADQLLKLLNEHKDFFNMFKEMDQNKVFFLQVKHAGKYEGEVIPPPQMNNLHSRFQVVCKEAQKRENLLQYDEFRFRLAGFSAATKEKLKIWLSKLGTKEDVEEMAMDYKDFVQTNNLFANYDKMLSETNKRGDAFRKHVSKEEAAQITQFADEETQKWKTMSAEIKSLQSMFDKGLEQWTRYNGCYDMLIAWITEGEQVMHGGTKEQIEEYFTEIPQCKFLKKSANFLIENCQEPIAEEIKQNVDMIKGRFMKLVEGYQHYKKVEVIGKGRQEYQLGVERISQWLQNAEEILATEVPCKHAALKEHLQDVDMCGNQVAEMESDFKEITKKALSLVKHSEQTMVNEMLQTLNEQKEVVVPLRKEIPERIKYLKAVLPNVESLETGILDLNAWLVKGEALLATHKLDGDHKAVEERLEKHKQFFSETTFMKSIIESKNKVHKIVTSTKPKLKNVNFDDVDISIKETNARFQSCISASKDWEIKLASRQETLKASSGKKFPNRFGTESADMNKTVIQLIQQKGQEKNMGKSCKSFPQIGGPPGKQSRTPNEVFSAQTSISSCVFCENKGIFFCYDCKSAFCKPCRDNHDKLPPSKKHSVIDLKSVNPSVVKLRCELHKSEYTFYCIPCKTLVCNKCVTSDHKGHDLSGIKEKSDEIKRLADTKLSDMKDKLHRISKLAEKTKMVHIPNLVEESGDAIARIRSIGKELQKLIETKTDIKVNEVQDATQWKKEELQSVLKNKERIHRKQTAVYESLDTLLTEEHAVSFLVSYETLKRDMCDLTSEAKDDIEPHHIQAPDLKGFLDETISSLQEYRRRLE
;
A
#
# COMPACT_ATOMS: atom_id res chain seq x y z
N MET A 1 -44.44 53.59 94.35
CA MET A 1 -43.69 53.19 93.15
C MET A 1 -43.24 51.74 93.29
N ALA A 2 -43.97 50.81 92.71
CA ALA A 2 -43.60 49.40 92.50
C ALA A 2 -44.49 48.87 91.34
N ASP A 3 -44.08 47.81 90.62
CA ASP A 3 -44.75 47.17 89.45
C ASP A 3 -44.32 47.55 88.01
N LYS A 4 -43.06 47.94 87.77
CA LYS A 4 -42.49 47.92 86.39
C LYS A 4 -41.02 47.51 86.33
N LYS A 5 -40.74 46.19 86.14
CA LYS A 5 -39.60 45.59 85.41
C LYS A 5 -39.53 44.07 85.63
N LEU A 6 -40.29 43.28 84.87
CA LEU A 6 -40.16 41.81 84.84
C LEU A 6 -40.64 41.22 83.50
N SER A 7 -39.88 41.49 82.43
CA SER A 7 -40.05 40.86 81.10
C SER A 7 -38.83 41.11 80.22
N LYS A 8 -38.62 40.24 79.22
CA LYS A 8 -37.59 40.29 78.14
C LYS A 8 -36.14 39.96 78.51
N TRP A 9 -35.89 38.66 78.71
CA TRP A 9 -34.83 37.93 78.00
C TRP A 9 -35.43 36.60 77.51
N LYS A 10 -36.02 36.58 76.29
CA LYS A 10 -36.42 35.34 75.61
C LYS A 10 -35.20 34.76 74.89
N ASN A 11 -35.09 33.44 74.80
CA ASN A 11 -34.06 32.78 74.01
C ASN A 11 -34.24 33.12 72.50
N PRO A 12 -33.18 33.43 71.73
CA PRO A 12 -33.28 33.62 70.28
C PRO A 12 -33.99 32.47 69.53
N ALA A 13 -33.90 31.24 70.04
CA ALA A 13 -34.64 30.09 69.50
C ALA A 13 -36.16 30.19 69.76
N GLU A 14 -36.56 30.44 71.01
CA GLU A 14 -37.96 30.65 71.41
C GLU A 14 -38.60 31.82 70.67
N GLN A 15 -37.84 32.89 70.40
CA GLN A 15 -38.35 34.04 69.65
C GLN A 15 -38.58 33.70 68.17
N GLY A 16 -37.75 32.85 67.54
CA GLY A 16 -37.99 32.40 66.17
C GLY A 16 -39.24 31.52 66.03
N ILE A 17 -39.51 30.67 67.02
CA ILE A 17 -40.74 29.86 67.11
C ILE A 17 -41.96 30.74 67.40
N SER A 18 -41.83 31.74 68.27
CA SER A 18 -42.86 32.77 68.52
C SER A 18 -43.18 33.52 67.22
N ASP A 19 -42.19 34.15 66.59
CA ASP A 19 -42.33 34.93 65.34
C ASP A 19 -43.02 34.09 64.24
N CYS A 20 -42.71 32.78 64.13
CA CYS A 20 -43.34 31.88 63.17
C CYS A 20 -44.82 31.59 63.48
N ASN A 21 -45.14 31.30 64.74
CA ASN A 21 -46.53 31.07 65.19
C ASN A 21 -47.37 32.36 65.11
N ASP A 22 -46.81 33.50 65.51
CA ASP A 22 -47.46 34.81 65.47
C ASP A 22 -47.84 35.22 64.03
N LEU A 23 -47.05 34.78 63.03
CA LEU A 23 -47.40 34.89 61.60
C LEU A 23 -48.49 33.89 61.17
N LEU A 24 -48.37 32.61 61.52
CA LEU A 24 -49.37 31.58 61.19
C LEU A 24 -50.76 31.88 61.77
N THR A 25 -50.82 32.40 62.99
CA THR A 25 -52.07 32.86 63.63
C THR A 25 -52.63 34.06 62.90
N TRP A 26 -51.80 35.06 62.58
CA TRP A 26 -52.26 36.24 61.84
C TRP A 26 -52.85 35.91 60.47
N ILE A 27 -52.24 34.97 59.74
CA ILE A 27 -52.76 34.48 58.46
C ILE A 27 -54.20 33.96 58.65
N LYS A 28 -54.37 33.02 59.58
CA LYS A 28 -55.63 32.28 59.81
C LYS A 28 -56.75 33.12 60.43
N GLU A 29 -56.42 34.11 61.26
CA GLU A 29 -57.39 34.83 62.11
C GLU A 29 -57.65 36.29 61.69
N GLU A 30 -56.81 36.91 60.85
CA GLU A 30 -57.01 38.30 60.40
C GLU A 30 -56.79 38.49 58.89
N ALA A 31 -55.81 37.80 58.28
CA ALA A 31 -55.50 38.01 56.86
C ALA A 31 -56.46 37.29 55.91
N ASP A 32 -56.81 36.03 56.20
CA ASP A 32 -57.68 35.22 55.35
C ASP A 32 -59.10 35.77 55.20
N GLU A 33 -59.64 36.37 56.27
CA GLU A 33 -60.97 37.03 56.30
C GLU A 33 -60.97 38.34 55.51
N VAL A 34 -60.04 39.27 55.83
CA VAL A 34 -59.97 40.58 55.16
C VAL A 34 -59.74 40.43 53.65
N LEU A 35 -58.92 39.45 53.24
CA LEU A 35 -58.61 39.20 51.82
C LEU A 35 -59.70 38.38 51.09
N GLN A 36 -60.93 38.28 51.61
CA GLN A 36 -62.12 37.87 50.84
C GLN A 36 -62.72 39.02 50.01
N ILE A 37 -62.36 40.27 50.32
CA ILE A 37 -62.83 41.46 49.59
C ILE A 37 -62.38 41.51 48.11
N ILE A 38 -61.39 40.70 47.73
CA ILE A 38 -60.85 40.60 46.37
C ILE A 38 -61.94 40.14 45.38
N ASP A 39 -62.78 39.18 45.80
CA ASP A 39 -63.80 38.55 44.95
C ASP A 39 -65.11 39.37 44.85
N GLN A 40 -65.18 40.51 45.54
CA GLN A 40 -66.34 41.42 45.55
C GLN A 40 -66.11 42.62 44.62
N PRO A 41 -67.13 43.16 43.93
CA PRO A 41 -66.96 44.36 43.10
C PRO A 41 -66.60 45.59 43.95
N VAL A 42 -65.76 46.49 43.42
CA VAL A 42 -65.44 47.78 44.07
C VAL A 42 -66.70 48.65 44.07
N THR A 43 -67.20 49.02 45.25
CA THR A 43 -68.41 49.85 45.41
C THR A 43 -68.11 51.27 45.89
N ASP A 44 -67.19 51.42 46.84
CA ASP A 44 -66.55 52.69 47.19
C ASP A 44 -65.02 52.52 47.14
N ARG A 45 -64.42 52.96 46.04
CA ARG A 45 -62.97 52.88 45.80
C ARG A 45 -62.15 53.71 46.79
N GLN A 46 -62.71 54.79 47.36
CA GLN A 46 -61.98 55.62 48.32
C GLN A 46 -61.98 55.00 49.71
N ALA A 47 -63.11 54.40 50.15
CA ALA A 47 -63.15 53.62 51.38
C ALA A 47 -62.26 52.36 51.27
N GLU A 48 -62.46 51.55 50.21
CA GLU A 48 -61.75 50.28 50.05
C GLU A 48 -60.23 50.47 49.92
N TYR A 49 -59.76 51.55 49.28
CA TYR A 49 -58.32 51.86 49.23
C TYR A 49 -57.75 52.28 50.61
N MET A 50 -58.54 52.92 51.48
CA MET A 50 -58.11 53.25 52.84
C MET A 50 -58.04 52.01 53.73
N ASP A 51 -58.97 51.07 53.58
CA ASP A 51 -58.92 49.76 54.25
C ASP A 51 -57.73 48.93 53.76
N TYR A 52 -57.45 48.95 52.45
CA TYR A 52 -56.22 48.37 51.88
C TYR A 52 -54.96 48.98 52.51
N LEU A 53 -54.87 50.31 52.69
CA LEU A 53 -53.72 50.94 53.36
C LEU A 53 -53.59 50.51 54.84
N ALA A 54 -54.70 50.39 55.55
CA ALA A 54 -54.72 49.95 56.94
C ALA A 54 -54.24 48.49 57.05
N PHE A 55 -54.71 47.62 56.16
CA PHE A 55 -54.26 46.23 56.04
C PHE A 55 -52.78 46.13 55.60
N ARG A 56 -52.36 46.88 54.58
CA ARG A 56 -50.98 46.90 54.10
C ARG A 56 -50.00 47.31 55.20
N THR A 57 -50.37 48.28 56.04
CA THR A 57 -49.61 48.68 57.23
C THR A 57 -49.50 47.56 58.28
N LYS A 58 -50.46 46.63 58.34
CA LYS A 58 -50.40 45.40 59.18
C LYS A 58 -49.54 44.31 58.52
N PHE A 59 -49.59 44.18 57.20
CA PHE A 59 -48.78 43.24 56.41
C PHE A 59 -47.28 43.62 56.41
N ASP A 60 -46.90 44.86 56.08
CA ASP A 60 -45.50 45.28 55.96
C ASP A 60 -44.69 45.13 57.26
N LYS A 61 -45.35 45.28 58.42
CA LYS A 61 -44.75 45.02 59.74
C LYS A 61 -44.39 43.54 59.92
N ARG A 62 -45.20 42.64 59.35
CA ARG A 62 -45.07 41.19 59.43
C ARG A 62 -44.20 40.61 58.31
N GLN A 63 -44.16 41.24 57.13
CA GLN A 63 -43.18 40.93 56.07
C GLN A 63 -41.74 41.05 56.57
N LYS A 64 -41.44 42.08 57.38
CA LYS A 64 -40.14 42.24 58.06
C LYS A 64 -39.88 41.20 59.15
N ILE A 65 -40.89 40.46 59.60
CA ILE A 65 -40.70 39.28 60.46
C ILE A 65 -40.36 38.09 59.58
N PHE A 66 -41.19 37.79 58.58
CA PHE A 66 -41.01 36.70 57.62
C PHE A 66 -39.61 36.70 56.98
N GLN A 67 -39.16 37.84 56.43
CA GLN A 67 -37.85 37.98 55.79
C GLN A 67 -36.68 37.62 56.73
N ARG A 68 -36.76 37.99 58.02
CA ARG A 68 -35.73 37.65 59.03
C ARG A 68 -35.79 36.19 59.51
N LEU A 69 -36.83 35.44 59.14
CA LEU A 69 -36.91 33.98 59.31
C LEU A 69 -36.36 33.30 58.05
N GLU A 70 -36.78 33.77 56.87
CA GLU A 70 -36.34 33.35 55.54
C GLU A 70 -34.80 33.43 55.38
N GLU A 71 -34.19 34.58 55.67
CA GLU A 71 -32.72 34.78 55.67
C GLU A 71 -31.98 33.72 56.52
N LYS A 72 -32.55 33.32 57.65
CA LYS A 72 -31.95 32.35 58.58
C LYS A 72 -32.12 30.90 58.15
N VAL A 73 -33.22 30.59 57.46
CA VAL A 73 -33.45 29.29 56.83
C VAL A 73 -32.57 29.12 55.59
N VAL A 74 -32.57 30.11 54.69
CA VAL A 74 -31.80 30.10 53.43
C VAL A 74 -30.29 30.07 53.68
N SER A 75 -29.78 30.82 54.67
CA SER A 75 -28.35 30.79 55.04
C SER A 75 -27.90 29.51 55.75
N LYS A 76 -28.79 28.51 55.93
CA LYS A 76 -28.55 27.22 56.61
C LYS A 76 -28.05 27.32 58.07
N ASN A 77 -28.07 28.51 58.67
CA ASN A 77 -27.55 28.79 60.01
C ASN A 77 -28.56 28.51 61.15
N ALA A 78 -29.74 27.94 60.86
CA ALA A 78 -30.84 27.84 61.81
C ALA A 78 -31.28 26.40 62.13
N VAL A 79 -30.96 25.95 63.34
CA VAL A 79 -31.63 24.82 64.04
C VAL A 79 -32.88 25.34 64.80
N ILE A 80 -33.30 26.58 64.55
CA ILE A 80 -34.29 27.33 65.35
C ILE A 80 -35.74 27.09 64.91
N ILE A 81 -35.98 26.79 63.64
CA ILE A 81 -37.32 26.51 63.08
C ILE A 81 -37.26 25.12 62.47
N THR A 82 -38.22 24.25 62.77
CA THR A 82 -38.25 22.93 62.14
C THR A 82 -38.61 23.06 60.65
N PRO A 83 -38.05 22.24 59.74
CA PRO A 83 -38.39 22.28 58.32
C PRO A 83 -39.90 22.18 58.06
N LYS A 84 -40.61 21.39 58.88
CA LYS A 84 -42.07 21.25 58.82
C LYS A 84 -42.83 22.54 59.14
N MET A 85 -42.36 23.35 60.09
CA MET A 85 -42.98 24.64 60.39
C MET A 85 -42.76 25.65 59.26
N TRP A 86 -41.56 25.66 58.65
CA TRP A 86 -41.30 26.49 57.48
C TRP A 86 -42.17 26.07 56.29
N GLN A 87 -42.31 24.76 56.05
CA GLN A 87 -43.21 24.20 55.03
C GLN A 87 -44.71 24.50 55.25
N GLU A 88 -45.17 24.86 56.47
CA GLU A 88 -46.53 25.38 56.66
C GLU A 88 -46.61 26.89 56.46
N LEU A 89 -45.66 27.66 57.00
CA LEU A 89 -45.69 29.13 56.96
C LEU A 89 -45.41 29.68 55.55
N GLU A 90 -44.39 29.17 54.88
CA GLU A 90 -43.88 29.72 53.62
C GLU A 90 -44.93 29.78 52.48
N PRO A 91 -45.63 28.68 52.13
CA PRO A 91 -46.63 28.74 51.05
C PRO A 91 -47.85 29.58 51.42
N LYS A 92 -48.24 29.60 52.71
CA LYS A 92 -49.36 30.41 53.20
C LYS A 92 -49.02 31.90 53.21
N TRP A 93 -47.79 32.25 53.58
CA TRP A 93 -47.31 33.63 53.51
C TRP A 93 -47.20 34.11 52.05
N ARG A 94 -46.72 33.26 51.13
CA ARG A 94 -46.73 33.54 49.68
C ARG A 94 -48.16 33.80 49.17
N ASP A 95 -49.16 32.99 49.56
CA ASP A 95 -50.55 33.22 49.13
C ASP A 95 -51.14 34.53 49.68
N ILE A 96 -50.93 34.82 50.97
CA ILE A 96 -51.38 36.10 51.54
C ILE A 96 -50.68 37.29 50.88
N ALA A 97 -49.39 37.20 50.55
CA ALA A 97 -48.69 38.23 49.79
C ALA A 97 -49.27 38.41 48.37
N ARG A 98 -49.54 37.31 47.67
CA ARG A 98 -50.19 37.27 46.34
C ARG A 98 -51.58 37.92 46.38
N ARG A 99 -52.45 37.52 47.32
CA ARG A 99 -53.79 38.09 47.52
C ARG A 99 -53.75 39.56 47.92
N THR A 100 -52.82 39.96 48.80
CA THR A 100 -52.59 41.38 49.13
C THR A 100 -52.25 42.21 47.89
N ARG A 101 -51.49 41.64 46.94
CA ARG A 101 -51.18 42.30 45.66
C ARG A 101 -52.39 42.33 44.73
N MET A 102 -53.14 41.23 44.61
CA MET A 102 -54.38 41.19 43.81
C MET A 102 -55.42 42.21 44.28
N TRP A 103 -55.51 42.50 45.58
CA TRP A 103 -56.38 43.56 46.09
C TRP A 103 -55.96 44.96 45.60
N LEU A 104 -54.66 45.28 45.64
CA LEU A 104 -54.14 46.52 45.04
C LEU A 104 -54.40 46.56 43.53
N TRP A 105 -54.15 45.46 42.82
CA TRP A 105 -54.38 45.37 41.38
C TRP A 105 -55.83 45.64 41.00
N LYS A 106 -56.79 45.03 41.72
CA LYS A 106 -58.24 45.28 41.61
C LYS A 106 -58.59 46.77 41.83
N LEU A 107 -58.01 47.39 42.85
CA LEU A 107 -58.25 48.80 43.18
C LEU A 107 -57.69 49.76 42.11
N ASP A 108 -56.55 49.43 41.49
CA ASP A 108 -55.98 50.22 40.41
C ASP A 108 -56.68 50.00 39.06
N ALA A 109 -57.12 48.77 38.75
CA ALA A 109 -57.97 48.47 37.61
C ALA A 109 -59.28 49.28 37.63
N SER A 110 -59.83 49.53 38.83
CA SER A 110 -61.07 50.30 39.05
C SER A 110 -60.92 51.82 38.89
N LEU A 111 -59.78 52.33 38.43
CA LEU A 111 -59.58 53.75 38.11
C LEU A 111 -60.16 54.14 36.73
N PRO A 112 -60.68 55.37 36.55
CA PRO A 112 -61.44 55.70 35.34
C PRO A 112 -60.59 55.81 34.07
N GLY A 113 -61.23 55.58 32.92
CA GLY A 113 -60.72 55.86 31.59
C GLY A 113 -59.35 55.23 31.24
N ARG A 114 -58.38 56.09 30.88
CA ARG A 114 -57.01 55.68 30.56
C ARG A 114 -56.21 55.25 31.80
N LEU A 115 -56.64 55.64 33.01
CA LEU A 115 -55.88 55.39 34.25
C LEU A 115 -56.04 53.95 34.75
N GLY A 116 -57.24 53.35 34.71
CA GLY A 116 -57.45 51.95 35.06
C GLY A 116 -56.59 51.01 34.20
N LYS A 117 -56.61 51.24 32.88
CA LYS A 117 -55.77 50.51 31.91
C LYS A 117 -54.26 50.65 32.17
N PHE A 118 -53.82 51.79 32.71
CA PHE A 118 -52.43 51.96 33.14
C PHE A 118 -52.13 51.20 34.42
N GLY A 119 -53.09 51.13 35.36
CA GLY A 119 -53.06 50.22 36.51
C GLY A 119 -52.90 48.77 36.06
N ASP A 120 -53.79 48.27 35.19
CA ASP A 120 -53.74 46.90 34.65
C ASP A 120 -52.38 46.57 34.01
N CYS A 121 -51.85 47.44 33.14
CA CYS A 121 -50.54 47.22 32.53
C CYS A 121 -49.39 47.27 33.56
N LEU A 122 -49.48 48.10 34.61
CA LEU A 122 -48.49 48.12 35.69
C LEU A 122 -48.55 46.86 36.56
N ASN A 123 -49.76 46.33 36.79
CA ASN A 123 -50.00 45.09 37.52
C ASN A 123 -49.38 43.89 36.77
N GLN A 124 -49.65 43.78 35.47
CA GLN A 124 -49.05 42.76 34.58
C GLN A 124 -47.53 42.89 34.49
N ALA A 125 -47.01 44.13 34.51
CA ALA A 125 -45.57 44.37 34.54
C ALA A 125 -44.93 43.79 35.82
N GLU A 126 -45.54 44.02 36.99
CA GLU A 126 -45.08 43.43 38.26
C GLU A 126 -45.15 41.90 38.25
N GLU A 127 -46.20 41.32 37.67
CA GLU A 127 -46.34 39.87 37.52
C GLU A 127 -45.18 39.27 36.70
N ILE A 128 -44.88 39.84 35.53
CA ILE A 128 -43.80 39.40 34.64
C ILE A 128 -42.41 39.58 35.28
N LEU A 129 -42.23 40.55 36.18
CA LEU A 129 -40.99 40.69 36.96
C LEU A 129 -40.79 39.58 38.00
N GLU A 130 -41.87 38.98 38.50
CA GLU A 130 -41.85 37.97 39.57
C GLU A 130 -41.88 36.51 39.09
N ILE A 131 -42.12 36.24 37.79
CA ILE A 131 -42.04 34.87 37.24
C ILE A 131 -40.60 34.34 37.38
N GLU A 132 -40.38 33.33 38.21
CA GLU A 132 -39.11 32.60 38.27
C GLU A 132 -39.11 31.45 37.22
N PRO A 133 -37.95 31.10 36.62
CA PRO A 133 -37.85 29.92 35.76
C PRO A 133 -38.06 28.64 36.59
N GLU A 134 -38.65 27.62 35.97
CA GLU A 134 -38.73 26.29 36.59
C GLU A 134 -37.34 25.64 36.59
N ASN A 135 -37.04 24.82 37.59
CA ASN A 135 -35.72 24.23 37.74
C ASN A 135 -35.55 22.99 36.86
N GLN A 136 -34.86 23.13 35.72
CA GLN A 136 -34.50 22.02 34.84
C GLN A 136 -33.14 21.40 35.22
N GLU A 137 -32.96 20.10 34.94
CA GLU A 137 -31.67 19.42 35.13
C GLU A 137 -30.73 19.63 33.93
N ASP A 138 -31.25 19.66 32.70
CA ASP A 138 -30.46 19.90 31.50
C ASP A 138 -30.20 21.40 31.24
N HIS A 139 -28.97 21.72 30.83
CA HIS A 139 -28.52 23.09 30.63
C HIS A 139 -29.03 23.75 29.33
N ILE A 140 -29.39 22.96 28.31
CA ILE A 140 -29.97 23.46 27.06
C ILE A 140 -31.47 23.70 27.26
N GLU A 141 -32.18 22.76 27.91
CA GLU A 141 -33.60 22.95 28.28
C GLU A 141 -33.79 24.17 29.20
N MET A 142 -32.91 24.35 30.19
CA MET A 142 -32.89 25.56 31.02
C MET A 142 -32.66 26.85 30.21
N ALA A 143 -31.72 26.83 29.26
CA ALA A 143 -31.44 27.98 28.41
C ALA A 143 -32.63 28.33 27.51
N ASP A 144 -33.34 27.35 26.97
CA ASP A 144 -34.48 27.60 26.08
C ASP A 144 -35.74 28.04 26.86
N GLN A 145 -35.91 27.61 28.11
CA GLN A 145 -36.91 28.20 29.03
C GLN A 145 -36.57 29.66 29.37
N LEU A 146 -35.30 29.97 29.64
CA LEU A 146 -34.83 31.34 29.88
C LEU A 146 -34.99 32.23 28.63
N LEU A 147 -34.76 31.69 27.43
CA LEU A 147 -34.98 32.39 26.15
C LEU A 147 -36.46 32.73 25.95
N LYS A 148 -37.36 31.78 26.24
CA LYS A 148 -38.81 32.03 26.21
C LYS A 148 -39.19 33.18 27.14
N LEU A 149 -38.78 33.11 28.41
CA LEU A 149 -39.05 34.15 29.41
C LEU A 149 -38.43 35.51 29.03
N LEU A 150 -37.24 35.50 28.41
CA LEU A 150 -36.58 36.71 27.91
C LEU A 150 -37.37 37.36 26.76
N ASN A 151 -37.93 36.56 25.85
CA ASN A 151 -38.73 37.06 24.74
C ASN A 151 -40.09 37.59 25.24
N GLU A 152 -40.80 36.84 26.09
CA GLU A 152 -42.05 37.29 26.72
C GLU A 152 -41.85 38.60 27.51
N HIS A 153 -40.75 38.72 28.27
CA HIS A 153 -40.35 39.95 28.94
C HIS A 153 -40.06 41.09 27.96
N LYS A 154 -39.34 40.83 26.86
CA LYS A 154 -39.02 41.85 25.84
C LYS A 154 -40.26 42.35 25.12
N ASP A 155 -41.13 41.47 24.65
CA ASP A 155 -42.33 41.83 23.91
C ASP A 155 -43.25 42.69 24.78
N PHE A 156 -43.48 42.29 26.03
CA PHE A 156 -44.24 43.09 26.99
C PHE A 156 -43.56 44.43 27.31
N PHE A 157 -42.27 44.43 27.68
CA PHE A 157 -41.61 45.68 28.10
C PHE A 157 -41.26 46.63 26.94
N ASN A 158 -41.25 46.17 25.68
CA ASN A 158 -41.19 47.06 24.52
C ASN A 158 -42.53 47.77 24.33
N MET A 159 -43.66 47.06 24.37
CA MET A 159 -45.00 47.68 24.40
C MET A 159 -45.16 48.65 25.59
N PHE A 160 -44.63 48.30 26.76
CA PHE A 160 -44.62 49.16 27.95
C PHE A 160 -43.69 50.39 27.82
N LYS A 161 -42.64 50.33 27.00
CA LYS A 161 -41.78 51.49 26.67
C LYS A 161 -42.46 52.43 25.65
N GLU A 162 -43.20 51.89 24.67
CA GLU A 162 -44.00 52.70 23.74
C GLU A 162 -45.13 53.48 24.45
N MET A 163 -45.51 53.07 25.66
CA MET A 163 -46.35 53.83 26.58
C MET A 163 -45.69 55.08 27.20
N ASP A 164 -44.61 55.64 26.66
CA ASP A 164 -43.96 56.86 27.20
C ASP A 164 -44.94 58.06 27.33
N GLN A 165 -45.98 58.10 26.48
CA GLN A 165 -47.12 59.02 26.62
C GLN A 165 -47.84 58.91 27.98
N ASN A 166 -47.95 57.69 28.53
CA ASN A 166 -48.58 57.44 29.83
C ASN A 166 -47.78 58.10 30.97
N LYS A 167 -46.45 58.23 30.87
CA LYS A 167 -45.64 58.91 31.88
C LYS A 167 -45.97 60.41 31.96
N VAL A 168 -46.18 61.05 30.80
CA VAL A 168 -46.60 62.46 30.72
C VAL A 168 -48.04 62.64 31.20
N PHE A 169 -48.96 61.81 30.71
CA PHE A 169 -50.37 61.77 31.14
C PHE A 169 -50.51 61.56 32.65
N PHE A 170 -49.76 60.60 33.22
CA PHE A 170 -49.79 60.29 34.64
C PHE A 170 -49.31 61.47 35.51
N LEU A 171 -48.26 62.18 35.09
CA LEU A 171 -47.80 63.39 35.78
C LEU A 171 -48.84 64.52 35.72
N GLN A 172 -49.52 64.69 34.59
CA GLN A 172 -50.62 65.65 34.44
C GLN A 172 -51.80 65.33 35.38
N VAL A 173 -52.26 64.06 35.39
CA VAL A 173 -53.33 63.59 36.29
C VAL A 173 -52.93 63.73 37.76
N LYS A 174 -51.67 63.38 38.09
CA LYS A 174 -51.12 63.53 39.45
C LYS A 174 -51.09 64.98 39.93
N HIS A 175 -50.83 65.94 39.04
CA HIS A 175 -50.87 67.37 39.37
C HIS A 175 -52.31 67.92 39.47
N ALA A 176 -53.24 67.38 38.68
CA ALA A 176 -54.65 67.79 38.70
C ALA A 176 -55.43 67.25 39.93
N GLY A 177 -55.04 66.10 40.49
CA GLY A 177 -55.70 65.46 41.65
C GLY A 177 -57.11 64.91 41.38
N LYS A 178 -57.62 65.06 40.15
CA LYS A 178 -58.89 64.55 39.65
C LYS A 178 -58.74 64.07 38.21
N TYR A 179 -59.52 63.09 37.80
CA TYR A 179 -59.58 62.61 36.41
C TYR A 179 -60.99 62.16 36.06
N GLU A 180 -61.47 62.51 34.86
CA GLU A 180 -62.82 62.19 34.35
C GLU A 180 -63.98 62.56 35.32
N GLY A 181 -63.76 63.55 36.20
CA GLY A 181 -64.72 64.04 37.21
C GLY A 181 -64.50 63.48 38.62
N GLU A 182 -63.83 62.33 38.74
CA GLU A 182 -63.58 61.65 40.00
C GLU A 182 -62.37 62.21 40.75
N VAL A 183 -62.43 62.17 42.09
CA VAL A 183 -61.26 62.42 42.95
C VAL A 183 -60.49 61.10 43.11
N ILE A 184 -59.18 61.15 42.90
CA ILE A 184 -58.31 59.98 43.08
C ILE A 184 -57.52 60.16 44.38
N PRO A 185 -57.50 59.16 45.29
CA PRO A 185 -56.73 59.26 46.53
C PRO A 185 -55.26 59.60 46.27
N PRO A 186 -54.71 60.71 46.81
CA PRO A 186 -53.30 61.05 46.64
C PRO A 186 -52.32 59.93 47.08
N PRO A 187 -52.62 59.10 48.10
CA PRO A 187 -51.80 57.93 48.41
C PRO A 187 -51.79 56.85 47.30
N GLN A 188 -52.89 56.62 46.58
CA GLN A 188 -52.96 55.68 45.45
C GLN A 188 -52.15 56.21 44.26
N MET A 189 -52.34 57.49 43.91
CA MET A 189 -51.58 58.17 42.87
C MET A 189 -50.07 58.23 43.16
N ASN A 190 -49.66 58.27 44.43
CA ASN A 190 -48.26 58.16 44.81
C ASN A 190 -47.74 56.70 44.81
N ASN A 191 -48.56 55.72 45.19
CA ASN A 191 -48.23 54.30 45.14
C ASN A 191 -47.96 53.83 43.70
N LEU A 192 -48.90 54.11 42.77
CA LEU A 192 -48.75 53.84 41.34
C LEU A 192 -47.48 54.48 40.76
N HIS A 193 -47.19 55.73 41.14
CA HIS A 193 -45.97 56.41 40.67
C HIS A 193 -44.69 55.71 41.13
N SER A 194 -44.64 55.30 42.40
CA SER A 194 -43.49 54.61 42.97
C SER A 194 -43.29 53.23 42.34
N ARG A 195 -44.38 52.48 42.14
CA ARG A 195 -44.36 51.17 41.48
C ARG A 195 -43.90 51.27 40.04
N PHE A 196 -44.41 52.24 39.26
CA PHE A 196 -43.93 52.49 37.90
C PHE A 196 -42.42 52.80 37.84
N GLN A 197 -41.89 53.60 38.77
CA GLN A 197 -40.45 53.87 38.84
C GLN A 197 -39.62 52.60 39.19
N VAL A 198 -40.11 51.76 40.11
CA VAL A 198 -39.47 50.49 40.47
C VAL A 198 -39.50 49.51 39.29
N VAL A 199 -40.66 49.33 38.67
CA VAL A 199 -40.86 48.46 37.49
C VAL A 199 -39.92 48.85 36.35
N CYS A 200 -39.83 50.14 35.99
CA CYS A 200 -38.90 50.60 34.96
C CYS A 200 -37.42 50.33 35.28
N LYS A 201 -37.03 50.29 36.57
CA LYS A 201 -35.65 49.98 37.00
C LYS A 201 -35.39 48.48 37.01
N GLU A 202 -36.27 47.70 37.63
CA GLU A 202 -36.08 46.25 37.78
C GLU A 202 -36.31 45.49 36.47
N ALA A 203 -37.13 46.00 35.54
CA ALA A 203 -37.24 45.44 34.19
C ALA A 203 -35.90 45.43 33.45
N GLN A 204 -35.10 46.50 33.52
CA GLN A 204 -33.77 46.48 32.89
C GLN A 204 -32.79 45.56 33.62
N LYS A 205 -32.90 45.44 34.94
CA LYS A 205 -32.11 44.47 35.74
C LYS A 205 -32.46 43.03 35.33
N ARG A 206 -33.76 42.71 35.24
CA ARG A 206 -34.28 41.38 34.88
C ARG A 206 -33.99 41.03 33.42
N GLU A 207 -34.10 41.98 32.49
CA GLU A 207 -33.70 41.75 31.10
C GLU A 207 -32.22 41.36 31.00
N ASN A 208 -31.35 42.06 31.75
CA ASN A 208 -29.91 41.77 31.78
C ASN A 208 -29.61 40.43 32.47
N LEU A 209 -30.33 40.08 33.54
CA LEU A 209 -30.25 38.77 34.22
C LEU A 209 -30.61 37.63 33.26
N LEU A 210 -31.80 37.70 32.65
CA LEU A 210 -32.29 36.67 31.73
C LEU A 210 -31.38 36.53 30.51
N GLN A 211 -30.85 37.63 29.97
CA GLN A 211 -29.83 37.57 28.90
C GLN A 211 -28.54 36.89 29.35
N TYR A 212 -28.05 37.17 30.56
CA TYR A 212 -26.82 36.57 31.08
C TYR A 212 -27.00 35.08 31.36
N ASP A 213 -28.02 34.69 32.13
CA ASP A 213 -28.22 33.29 32.50
C ASP A 213 -28.57 32.39 31.30
N GLU A 214 -29.31 32.89 30.30
CA GLU A 214 -29.60 32.12 29.08
C GLU A 214 -28.31 31.77 28.31
N PHE A 215 -27.40 32.73 28.14
CA PHE A 215 -26.10 32.52 27.51
C PHE A 215 -25.15 31.69 28.37
N ARG A 216 -25.20 31.86 29.69
CA ARG A 216 -24.42 31.09 30.68
C ARG A 216 -24.81 29.61 30.67
N PHE A 217 -26.10 29.29 30.69
CA PHE A 217 -26.59 27.91 30.62
C PHE A 217 -26.33 27.29 29.24
N ARG A 218 -26.54 28.01 28.14
CA ARG A 218 -26.23 27.47 26.81
C ARG A 218 -24.73 27.23 26.61
N LEU A 219 -23.86 28.09 27.15
CA LEU A 219 -22.41 27.88 27.19
C LEU A 219 -22.04 26.66 28.04
N ALA A 220 -22.65 26.48 29.21
CA ALA A 220 -22.43 25.30 30.06
C ALA A 220 -22.85 23.99 29.36
N GLY A 221 -23.99 23.99 28.66
CA GLY A 221 -24.44 22.85 27.83
C GLY A 221 -23.48 22.54 26.69
N PHE A 222 -23.01 23.56 25.96
CA PHE A 222 -22.03 23.38 24.89
C PHE A 222 -20.65 22.91 25.41
N SER A 223 -20.23 23.40 26.57
CA SER A 223 -19.04 22.94 27.30
C SER A 223 -19.15 21.46 27.70
N ALA A 224 -20.30 21.04 28.25
CA ALA A 224 -20.58 19.65 28.58
C ALA A 224 -20.58 18.73 27.35
N ALA A 225 -21.26 19.11 26.27
CA ALA A 225 -21.29 18.34 25.02
C ALA A 225 -19.90 18.19 24.38
N THR A 226 -19.10 19.27 24.36
CA THR A 226 -17.73 19.25 23.86
C THR A 226 -16.82 18.37 24.71
N LYS A 227 -17.01 18.38 26.04
CA LYS A 227 -16.26 17.53 26.98
C LYS A 227 -16.56 16.04 26.82
N GLU A 228 -17.82 15.66 26.57
CA GLU A 228 -18.17 14.26 26.34
C GLU A 228 -17.63 13.76 24.98
N LYS A 229 -17.62 14.61 23.94
CA LYS A 229 -16.88 14.33 22.68
C LYS A 229 -15.39 14.12 22.92
N LEU A 230 -14.73 15.04 23.63
CA LEU A 230 -13.30 14.94 23.97
C LEU A 230 -12.98 13.63 24.74
N LYS A 231 -13.85 13.22 25.67
CA LYS A 231 -13.72 11.95 26.40
C LYS A 231 -13.81 10.71 25.51
N ILE A 232 -14.62 10.74 24.45
CA ILE A 232 -14.67 9.66 23.43
C ILE A 232 -13.35 9.65 22.63
N TRP A 233 -12.89 10.82 22.17
CA TRP A 233 -11.67 10.95 21.37
C TRP A 233 -10.37 10.63 22.14
N LEU A 234 -10.35 10.81 23.46
CA LEU A 234 -9.24 10.40 24.34
C LEU A 234 -9.27 8.91 24.73
N SER A 235 -10.23 8.12 24.23
CA SER A 235 -10.26 6.68 24.45
C SER A 235 -9.16 5.96 23.65
N LYS A 236 -8.83 4.72 24.03
CA LYS A 236 -7.86 3.91 23.30
C LYS A 236 -8.36 3.61 21.87
N LEU A 237 -7.43 3.63 20.91
CA LEU A 237 -7.72 3.42 19.49
C LEU A 237 -8.39 2.07 19.25
N GLY A 238 -9.38 2.04 18.34
CA GLY A 238 -9.99 0.80 17.88
C GLY A 238 -9.23 0.17 16.72
N THR A 239 -9.97 -0.54 15.86
CA THR A 239 -9.54 -0.99 14.53
C THR A 239 -9.17 0.20 13.64
N LYS A 240 -8.64 -0.06 12.44
CA LYS A 240 -8.37 1.01 11.48
C LYS A 240 -9.66 1.77 11.15
N GLU A 241 -10.75 1.05 10.98
CA GLU A 241 -12.08 1.56 10.65
C GLU A 241 -12.67 2.41 11.78
N ASP A 242 -12.55 1.97 13.04
CA ASP A 242 -12.96 2.76 14.21
C ASP A 242 -12.19 4.09 14.32
N VAL A 243 -10.89 4.07 13.99
CA VAL A 243 -10.06 5.29 14.00
C VAL A 243 -10.38 6.21 12.81
N GLU A 244 -10.77 5.66 11.65
CA GLU A 244 -11.27 6.46 10.52
C GLU A 244 -12.62 7.12 10.85
N GLU A 245 -13.57 6.41 11.49
CA GLU A 245 -14.82 7.00 11.97
C GLU A 245 -14.58 8.07 13.04
N MET A 246 -13.71 7.80 14.03
CA MET A 246 -13.39 8.76 15.09
C MET A 246 -12.68 10.02 14.56
N ALA A 247 -11.79 9.87 13.57
CA ALA A 247 -11.15 10.98 12.88
C ALA A 247 -12.15 11.79 12.03
N MET A 248 -13.14 11.15 11.41
CA MET A 248 -14.23 11.82 10.69
C MET A 248 -15.16 12.59 11.65
N ASP A 249 -15.53 12.02 12.79
CA ASP A 249 -16.35 12.68 13.81
C ASP A 249 -15.63 13.90 14.42
N TYR A 250 -14.34 13.75 14.75
CA TYR A 250 -13.47 14.86 15.13
C TYR A 250 -13.44 15.94 14.03
N LYS A 251 -13.25 15.54 12.77
CA LYS A 251 -13.18 16.48 11.65
C LYS A 251 -14.50 17.24 11.47
N ASP A 252 -15.64 16.59 11.57
CA ASP A 252 -16.92 17.27 11.40
C ASP A 252 -17.21 18.22 12.56
N PHE A 253 -17.07 17.75 13.81
CA PHE A 253 -17.34 18.57 14.98
C PHE A 253 -16.37 19.76 15.09
N VAL A 254 -15.08 19.57 14.80
CA VAL A 254 -14.05 20.60 14.97
C VAL A 254 -13.89 21.50 13.74
N GLN A 255 -13.84 20.93 12.53
CA GLN A 255 -13.56 21.66 11.28
C GLN A 255 -14.84 22.09 10.54
N THR A 256 -15.77 21.18 10.24
CA THR A 256 -17.03 21.54 9.55
C THR A 256 -17.87 22.49 10.40
N ASN A 257 -18.13 22.11 11.65
CA ASN A 257 -18.96 22.87 12.59
C ASN A 257 -18.19 23.99 13.31
N ASN A 258 -16.95 24.29 12.89
CA ASN A 258 -16.14 25.44 13.31
C ASN A 258 -16.07 25.62 14.85
N LEU A 259 -15.88 24.53 15.60
CA LEU A 259 -15.97 24.48 17.07
C LEU A 259 -15.32 25.68 17.76
N PHE A 260 -14.04 25.95 17.45
CA PHE A 260 -13.29 26.97 18.17
C PHE A 260 -13.91 28.36 18.02
N ALA A 261 -14.24 28.77 16.78
CA ALA A 261 -14.85 30.07 16.51
C ALA A 261 -16.26 30.19 17.13
N ASN A 262 -17.04 29.11 17.13
CA ASN A 262 -18.37 29.10 17.73
C ASN A 262 -18.32 29.16 19.26
N TYR A 263 -17.37 28.47 19.91
CA TYR A 263 -17.17 28.54 21.35
C TYR A 263 -16.59 29.91 21.79
N ASP A 264 -15.57 30.41 21.11
CA ASP A 264 -14.98 31.73 21.38
C ASP A 264 -16.02 32.85 21.23
N LYS A 265 -16.89 32.76 20.20
CA LYS A 265 -18.03 33.66 20.03
C LYS A 265 -19.01 33.55 21.19
N MET A 266 -19.43 32.33 21.58
CA MET A 266 -20.40 32.13 22.65
C MET A 266 -19.85 32.63 24.00
N LEU A 267 -18.60 32.33 24.34
CA LEU A 267 -17.92 32.82 25.54
C LEU A 267 -17.83 34.37 25.56
N SER A 268 -17.43 34.98 24.45
CA SER A 268 -17.41 36.45 24.30
C SER A 268 -18.80 37.08 24.45
N GLU A 269 -19.83 36.44 23.87
CA GLU A 269 -21.22 36.85 23.97
C GLU A 269 -21.81 36.68 25.39
N THR A 270 -21.42 35.64 26.12
CA THR A 270 -21.77 35.44 27.54
C THR A 270 -21.11 36.50 28.41
N ASN A 271 -19.80 36.73 28.25
CA ASN A 271 -19.03 37.72 29.02
C ASN A 271 -19.58 39.14 28.81
N LYS A 272 -19.91 39.52 27.57
CA LYS A 272 -20.54 40.81 27.23
C LYS A 272 -21.88 41.03 27.94
N ARG A 273 -22.71 39.98 28.08
CA ARG A 273 -23.99 40.05 28.80
C ARG A 273 -23.78 40.07 30.31
N GLY A 274 -22.82 39.29 30.82
CA GLY A 274 -22.35 39.36 32.20
C GLY A 274 -21.90 40.76 32.58
N ASP A 275 -21.11 41.44 31.76
CA ASP A 275 -20.65 42.83 31.98
C ASP A 275 -21.75 43.89 31.87
N ALA A 276 -22.84 43.60 31.17
CA ALA A 276 -24.05 44.43 31.23
C ALA A 276 -24.76 44.23 32.57
N PHE A 277 -24.99 42.98 32.99
CA PHE A 277 -25.69 42.64 34.24
C PHE A 277 -24.90 43.07 35.50
N ARG A 278 -23.57 42.91 35.49
CA ARG A 278 -22.62 43.29 36.56
C ARG A 278 -22.79 44.72 37.07
N LYS A 279 -23.33 45.62 36.26
CA LYS A 279 -23.56 47.05 36.58
C LYS A 279 -24.80 47.30 37.44
N HIS A 280 -25.64 46.28 37.67
CA HIS A 280 -26.95 46.40 38.33
C HIS A 280 -27.13 45.47 39.54
N VAL A 281 -26.04 44.89 40.03
CA VAL A 281 -26.01 43.89 41.11
C VAL A 281 -25.08 44.30 42.27
N SER A 282 -25.09 43.54 43.36
CA SER A 282 -24.15 43.69 44.48
C SER A 282 -22.70 43.37 44.09
N LYS A 283 -21.74 43.67 44.98
CA LYS A 283 -20.32 43.34 44.74
C LYS A 283 -20.09 41.83 44.75
N GLU A 284 -20.87 41.14 45.56
CA GLU A 284 -20.87 39.71 45.80
C GLU A 284 -21.39 38.96 44.56
N GLU A 285 -22.53 39.38 44.00
CA GLU A 285 -23.05 38.90 42.72
C GLU A 285 -22.07 39.22 41.56
N ALA A 286 -21.53 40.45 41.52
CA ALA A 286 -20.55 40.84 40.50
C ALA A 286 -19.26 40.00 40.54
N ALA A 287 -18.81 39.57 41.73
CA ALA A 287 -17.68 38.67 41.88
C ALA A 287 -18.01 37.27 41.32
N GLN A 288 -19.20 36.72 41.58
CA GLN A 288 -19.63 35.43 41.04
C GLN A 288 -19.70 35.41 39.51
N ILE A 289 -20.21 36.49 38.88
CA ILE A 289 -20.21 36.65 37.41
C ILE A 289 -18.77 36.64 36.86
N THR A 290 -17.83 37.28 37.58
CA THR A 290 -16.41 37.30 37.19
C THR A 290 -15.80 35.91 37.28
N GLN A 291 -16.01 35.22 38.42
CA GLN A 291 -15.49 33.89 38.68
C GLN A 291 -15.96 32.89 37.62
N PHE A 292 -17.24 32.90 37.25
CA PHE A 292 -17.77 32.03 36.19
C PHE A 292 -17.08 32.27 34.84
N ALA A 293 -16.91 33.54 34.46
CA ALA A 293 -16.24 33.92 33.21
C ALA A 293 -14.77 33.46 33.18
N ASP A 294 -14.05 33.62 34.29
CA ASP A 294 -12.67 33.13 34.43
C ASP A 294 -12.61 31.60 34.40
N GLU A 295 -13.50 30.90 35.10
CA GLU A 295 -13.56 29.44 35.13
C GLU A 295 -13.82 28.81 33.76
N GLU A 296 -14.83 29.27 33.00
CA GLU A 296 -15.07 28.77 31.63
C GLU A 296 -13.93 29.16 30.67
N THR A 297 -13.31 30.34 30.85
CA THR A 297 -12.14 30.73 30.07
C THR A 297 -10.94 29.78 30.31
N GLN A 298 -10.75 29.27 31.53
CA GLN A 298 -9.68 28.30 31.81
C GLN A 298 -10.06 26.87 31.37
N LYS A 299 -11.30 26.41 31.62
CA LYS A 299 -11.80 25.12 31.11
C LYS A 299 -11.64 25.02 29.60
N TRP A 300 -11.99 26.09 28.87
CA TRP A 300 -11.86 26.16 27.42
C TRP A 300 -10.41 26.18 26.93
N LYS A 301 -9.47 26.84 27.63
CA LYS A 301 -8.04 26.76 27.29
C LYS A 301 -7.50 25.34 27.38
N THR A 302 -7.83 24.60 28.44
CA THR A 302 -7.42 23.20 28.60
C THR A 302 -8.08 22.32 27.54
N MET A 303 -9.41 22.37 27.42
CA MET A 303 -10.18 21.57 26.46
C MET A 303 -9.75 21.83 25.02
N SER A 304 -9.54 23.09 24.62
CA SER A 304 -9.10 23.42 23.27
C SER A 304 -7.64 23.05 22.98
N ALA A 305 -6.78 22.89 23.99
CA ALA A 305 -5.42 22.38 23.82
C ALA A 305 -5.41 20.85 23.64
N GLU A 306 -6.22 20.12 24.41
CA GLU A 306 -6.40 18.67 24.27
C GLU A 306 -7.02 18.31 22.91
N ILE A 307 -8.08 19.00 22.50
CA ILE A 307 -8.70 18.83 21.17
C ILE A 307 -7.68 19.07 20.05
N LYS A 308 -6.82 20.08 20.14
CA LYS A 308 -5.79 20.35 19.11
C LYS A 308 -4.69 19.28 19.03
N SER A 309 -4.42 18.52 20.10
CA SER A 309 -3.41 17.45 20.06
C SER A 309 -3.95 16.18 19.41
N LEU A 310 -5.25 15.89 19.57
CA LEU A 310 -5.91 14.68 19.07
C LEU A 310 -5.80 14.45 17.57
N GLN A 311 -5.83 15.49 16.74
CA GLN A 311 -5.64 15.32 15.29
C GLN A 311 -4.32 14.59 14.97
N SER A 312 -3.23 14.96 15.63
CA SER A 312 -1.92 14.32 15.45
C SER A 312 -1.86 12.89 16.01
N MET A 313 -2.74 12.54 16.95
CA MET A 313 -2.92 11.18 17.44
C MET A 313 -3.63 10.32 16.40
N PHE A 314 -4.72 10.82 15.80
CA PHE A 314 -5.47 10.13 14.75
C PHE A 314 -4.64 9.95 13.48
N ASP A 315 -4.02 11.01 12.95
CA ASP A 315 -3.16 10.96 11.76
C ASP A 315 -2.07 9.88 11.91
N LYS A 316 -1.43 9.83 13.10
CA LYS A 316 -0.40 8.83 13.42
C LYS A 316 -0.97 7.42 13.64
N GLY A 317 -2.16 7.30 14.24
CA GLY A 317 -2.88 6.03 14.39
C GLY A 317 -3.18 5.40 13.04
N LEU A 318 -3.70 6.19 12.10
CA LEU A 318 -3.99 5.78 10.73
C LEU A 318 -2.72 5.44 9.93
N GLU A 319 -1.62 6.19 10.12
CA GLU A 319 -0.32 5.83 9.52
C GLU A 319 0.14 4.45 10.01
N GLN A 320 0.10 4.18 11.32
CA GLN A 320 0.57 2.90 11.85
C GLN A 320 -0.38 1.73 11.54
N TRP A 321 -1.69 1.93 11.50
CA TRP A 321 -2.65 0.93 11.02
C TRP A 321 -2.41 0.58 9.55
N THR A 322 -2.32 1.58 8.67
CA THR A 322 -2.06 1.38 7.23
C THR A 322 -0.72 0.68 7.01
N ARG A 323 0.31 1.05 7.78
CA ARG A 323 1.64 0.45 7.72
C ARG A 323 1.69 -0.97 8.29
N TYR A 324 0.94 -1.27 9.34
CA TYR A 324 0.80 -2.61 9.90
C TYR A 324 0.13 -3.53 8.89
N ASN A 325 -1.05 -3.17 8.38
CA ASN A 325 -1.80 -3.96 7.40
C ASN A 325 -0.96 -4.22 6.13
N GLY A 326 -0.39 -3.17 5.53
CA GLY A 326 0.45 -3.32 4.33
C GLY A 326 1.71 -4.19 4.55
N CYS A 327 2.29 -4.20 5.76
CA CYS A 327 3.37 -5.13 6.10
C CYS A 327 2.86 -6.56 6.36
N TYR A 328 1.68 -6.69 6.98
CA TYR A 328 1.04 -7.97 7.29
C TYR A 328 0.66 -8.71 6.01
N ASP A 329 -0.05 -8.04 5.10
CA ASP A 329 -0.52 -8.59 3.81
C ASP A 329 0.66 -9.03 2.93
N MET A 330 1.68 -8.17 2.79
CA MET A 330 2.91 -8.47 2.04
C MET A 330 3.63 -9.71 2.60
N LEU A 331 3.74 -9.82 3.94
CA LEU A 331 4.42 -10.96 4.57
C LEU A 331 3.58 -12.24 4.50
N ILE A 332 2.25 -12.16 4.69
CA ILE A 332 1.36 -13.32 4.53
C ILE A 332 1.36 -13.84 3.09
N ALA A 333 1.34 -12.94 2.09
CA ALA A 333 1.45 -13.32 0.68
C ALA A 333 2.79 -14.04 0.42
N TRP A 334 3.92 -13.41 0.76
CA TRP A 334 5.26 -13.98 0.52
C TRP A 334 5.49 -15.31 1.25
N ILE A 335 5.02 -15.43 2.50
CA ILE A 335 5.08 -16.68 3.26
C ILE A 335 4.22 -17.77 2.58
N THR A 336 3.00 -17.43 2.13
CA THR A 336 2.07 -18.43 1.58
C THR A 336 2.49 -18.91 0.19
N GLU A 337 3.01 -18.01 -0.64
CA GLU A 337 3.59 -18.35 -1.94
C GLU A 337 4.92 -19.10 -1.78
N GLY A 338 5.82 -18.63 -0.90
CA GLY A 338 7.06 -19.34 -0.58
C GLY A 338 6.83 -20.74 0.02
N GLU A 339 5.80 -20.91 0.85
CA GLU A 339 5.35 -22.23 1.33
C GLU A 339 4.90 -23.13 0.16
N GLN A 340 4.23 -22.60 -0.87
CA GLN A 340 3.86 -23.38 -2.06
C GLN A 340 5.07 -23.74 -2.93
N VAL A 341 5.96 -22.76 -3.18
CA VAL A 341 7.21 -22.96 -3.94
C VAL A 341 8.09 -24.03 -3.29
N MET A 342 8.20 -24.05 -1.95
CA MET A 342 8.95 -25.08 -1.21
C MET A 342 8.32 -26.49 -1.26
N HIS A 343 7.03 -26.63 -1.60
CA HIS A 343 6.37 -27.95 -1.69
C HIS A 343 6.24 -28.49 -3.13
N GLY A 344 6.37 -27.64 -4.16
CA GLY A 344 6.13 -28.06 -5.55
C GLY A 344 6.79 -27.25 -6.66
N GLY A 345 7.67 -26.29 -6.35
CA GLY A 345 8.46 -25.56 -7.34
C GLY A 345 9.65 -26.35 -7.87
N THR A 346 10.21 -25.94 -9.01
CA THR A 346 11.52 -26.44 -9.46
C THR A 346 12.66 -25.80 -8.67
N LYS A 347 13.86 -26.37 -8.77
CA LYS A 347 15.08 -25.84 -8.15
C LYS A 347 15.27 -24.35 -8.45
N GLU A 348 15.12 -23.98 -9.72
CA GLU A 348 15.35 -22.63 -10.22
C GLU A 348 14.35 -21.66 -9.59
N GLN A 349 13.08 -22.06 -9.48
CA GLN A 349 12.03 -21.28 -8.83
C GLN A 349 12.28 -21.10 -7.33
N ILE A 350 12.77 -22.14 -6.64
CA ILE A 350 13.12 -22.07 -5.21
C ILE A 350 14.33 -21.14 -5.00
N GLU A 351 15.38 -21.26 -5.81
CA GLU A 351 16.57 -20.40 -5.69
C GLU A 351 16.27 -18.94 -6.05
N GLU A 352 15.46 -18.70 -7.09
CA GLU A 352 14.99 -17.35 -7.47
C GLU A 352 14.14 -16.72 -6.36
N TYR A 353 13.08 -17.41 -5.90
CA TYR A 353 12.12 -16.86 -4.94
C TYR A 353 12.75 -16.44 -3.61
N PHE A 354 13.69 -17.22 -3.08
CA PHE A 354 14.40 -16.92 -1.84
C PHE A 354 15.70 -16.10 -2.04
N THR A 355 15.83 -15.39 -3.17
CA THR A 355 16.90 -14.40 -3.38
C THR A 355 16.72 -13.17 -2.48
N GLU A 356 15.51 -12.62 -2.40
CA GLU A 356 15.18 -11.48 -1.54
C GLU A 356 14.20 -11.87 -0.42
N ILE A 357 14.74 -12.06 0.79
CA ILE A 357 13.94 -12.41 1.98
C ILE A 357 13.46 -11.10 2.69
N PRO A 358 12.13 -10.86 2.83
CA PRO A 358 11.60 -9.62 3.40
C PRO A 358 12.01 -9.33 4.85
N GLN A 359 12.23 -8.05 5.18
CA GLN A 359 12.62 -7.61 6.52
C GLN A 359 11.40 -7.26 7.40
N CYS A 360 11.02 -8.15 8.31
CA CYS A 360 9.91 -7.99 9.28
C CYS A 360 10.04 -6.82 10.29
N LYS A 361 11.04 -5.94 10.15
CA LYS A 361 11.33 -4.83 11.08
C LYS A 361 10.22 -3.78 11.13
N PHE A 362 9.54 -3.54 10.00
CA PHE A 362 8.48 -2.52 9.92
C PHE A 362 7.17 -3.01 10.56
N LEU A 363 6.75 -4.26 10.28
CA LEU A 363 5.63 -4.91 10.96
C LEU A 363 5.77 -4.79 12.49
N LYS A 364 6.94 -5.14 13.04
CA LYS A 364 7.19 -5.05 14.49
C LYS A 364 7.08 -3.61 15.03
N LYS A 365 7.53 -2.59 14.30
CA LYS A 365 7.45 -1.19 14.76
C LYS A 365 6.00 -0.72 14.87
N SER A 366 5.20 -0.93 13.82
CA SER A 366 3.80 -0.50 13.80
C SER A 366 2.94 -1.35 14.74
N ALA A 367 3.14 -2.67 14.77
CA ALA A 367 2.47 -3.56 15.73
C ALA A 367 2.73 -3.15 17.18
N ASN A 368 3.98 -2.86 17.57
CA ASN A 368 4.29 -2.40 18.92
C ASN A 368 3.53 -1.12 19.30
N PHE A 369 3.45 -0.14 18.40
CA PHE A 369 2.70 1.10 18.64
C PHE A 369 1.20 0.82 18.79
N LEU A 370 0.62 -0.01 17.94
CA LEU A 370 -0.80 -0.36 18.00
C LEU A 370 -1.12 -1.17 19.27
N ILE A 371 -0.28 -2.14 19.67
CA ILE A 371 -0.43 -2.90 20.93
C ILE A 371 -0.46 -1.98 22.16
N GLU A 372 0.34 -0.91 22.16
CA GLU A 372 0.39 0.05 23.26
C GLU A 372 -0.82 1.00 23.29
N ASN A 373 -1.26 1.49 22.12
CA ASN A 373 -2.24 2.58 21.98
C ASN A 373 -3.68 2.11 21.67
N CYS A 374 -3.87 0.88 21.19
CA CYS A 374 -5.20 0.32 20.90
C CYS A 374 -5.84 -0.36 22.13
N GLN A 375 -7.14 -0.61 22.02
CA GLN A 375 -7.92 -1.35 23.01
C GLN A 375 -7.40 -2.78 23.18
N GLU A 376 -7.47 -3.28 24.43
CA GLU A 376 -6.86 -4.56 24.85
C GLU A 376 -7.19 -5.79 23.97
N PRO A 377 -8.43 -6.06 23.54
CA PRO A 377 -8.71 -7.21 22.66
C PRO A 377 -8.00 -7.10 21.30
N ILE A 378 -7.93 -5.90 20.73
CA ILE A 378 -7.30 -5.62 19.43
C ILE A 378 -5.78 -5.68 19.55
N ALA A 379 -5.22 -5.18 20.66
CA ALA A 379 -3.80 -5.30 20.98
C ALA A 379 -3.37 -6.78 21.09
N GLU A 380 -4.18 -7.63 21.73
CA GLU A 380 -3.90 -9.07 21.83
C GLU A 380 -4.05 -9.78 20.47
N GLU A 381 -5.04 -9.41 19.64
CA GLU A 381 -5.17 -9.94 18.28
C GLU A 381 -3.94 -9.59 17.41
N ILE A 382 -3.51 -8.32 17.38
CA ILE A 382 -2.31 -7.86 16.66
C ILE A 382 -1.08 -8.65 17.09
N LYS A 383 -0.94 -8.92 18.39
CA LYS A 383 0.16 -9.70 18.98
C LYS A 383 0.13 -11.16 18.50
N GLN A 384 -1.03 -11.82 18.53
CA GLN A 384 -1.21 -13.18 18.03
C GLN A 384 -0.92 -13.29 16.52
N ASN A 385 -1.40 -12.31 15.74
CA ASN A 385 -1.12 -12.20 14.30
C ASN A 385 0.39 -12.04 14.00
N VAL A 386 1.12 -11.25 14.79
CA VAL A 386 2.58 -11.08 14.66
C VAL A 386 3.34 -12.36 15.01
N ASP A 387 2.99 -13.03 16.11
CA ASP A 387 3.66 -14.29 16.48
C ASP A 387 3.33 -15.44 15.52
N MET A 388 2.12 -15.47 14.92
CA MET A 388 1.77 -16.39 13.83
C MET A 388 2.65 -16.17 12.58
N ILE A 389 2.75 -14.92 12.10
CA ILE A 389 3.61 -14.57 10.95
C ILE A 389 5.05 -14.99 11.23
N LYS A 390 5.58 -14.61 12.40
CA LYS A 390 6.94 -14.92 12.83
C LYS A 390 7.19 -16.44 12.87
N GLY A 391 6.23 -17.22 13.37
CA GLY A 391 6.31 -18.69 13.40
C GLY A 391 6.40 -19.31 11.99
N ARG A 392 5.50 -18.92 11.07
CA ARG A 392 5.52 -19.41 9.69
C ARG A 392 6.78 -18.96 8.93
N PHE A 393 7.14 -17.69 9.04
CA PHE A 393 8.33 -17.11 8.40
C PHE A 393 9.63 -17.83 8.81
N MET A 394 9.85 -18.03 10.11
CA MET A 394 11.03 -18.75 10.61
C MET A 394 11.07 -20.19 10.08
N LYS A 395 9.96 -20.92 10.20
CA LYS A 395 9.85 -22.30 9.71
C LYS A 395 10.13 -22.41 8.20
N LEU A 396 9.65 -21.45 7.40
CA LEU A 396 9.86 -21.42 5.95
C LEU A 396 11.33 -21.16 5.60
N VAL A 397 11.94 -20.14 6.22
CA VAL A 397 13.35 -19.79 5.98
C VAL A 397 14.28 -20.91 6.47
N GLU A 398 13.99 -21.55 7.60
CA GLU A 398 14.71 -22.74 8.07
C GLU A 398 14.59 -23.92 7.09
N GLY A 399 13.40 -24.12 6.50
CA GLY A 399 13.17 -25.09 5.42
C GLY A 399 14.03 -24.84 4.19
N TYR A 400 14.08 -23.60 3.68
CA TYR A 400 14.95 -23.23 2.56
C TYR A 400 16.45 -23.39 2.90
N GLN A 401 16.87 -23.01 4.12
CA GLN A 401 18.25 -23.23 4.59
C GLN A 401 18.61 -24.70 4.75
N HIS A 402 17.64 -25.59 5.01
CA HIS A 402 17.84 -27.04 4.97
C HIS A 402 17.95 -27.56 3.53
N TYR A 403 17.01 -27.20 2.65
CA TYR A 403 17.04 -27.54 1.23
C TYR A 403 18.38 -27.16 0.57
N LYS A 404 18.84 -25.93 0.78
CA LYS A 404 20.11 -25.41 0.25
C LYS A 404 21.35 -26.18 0.73
N LYS A 405 21.31 -26.76 1.94
CA LYS A 405 22.36 -27.66 2.43
C LYS A 405 22.27 -29.03 1.77
N VAL A 406 21.08 -29.64 1.74
CA VAL A 406 20.87 -31.00 1.24
C VAL A 406 21.19 -31.09 -0.25
N GLU A 407 20.65 -30.19 -1.08
CA GLU A 407 20.77 -30.33 -2.53
C GLU A 407 22.18 -30.01 -3.04
N VAL A 408 22.79 -28.91 -2.58
CA VAL A 408 24.12 -28.48 -3.05
C VAL A 408 25.22 -29.44 -2.56
N ILE A 409 25.17 -29.89 -1.30
CA ILE A 409 26.15 -30.84 -0.76
C ILE A 409 25.89 -32.25 -1.31
N GLY A 410 24.62 -32.67 -1.43
CA GLY A 410 24.23 -33.97 -1.97
C GLY A 410 24.67 -34.16 -3.41
N LYS A 411 24.34 -33.22 -4.29
CA LYS A 411 24.80 -33.24 -5.69
C LYS A 411 26.32 -33.14 -5.79
N GLY A 412 26.96 -32.26 -5.00
CA GLY A 412 28.41 -32.14 -4.95
C GLY A 412 29.11 -33.46 -4.59
N ARG A 413 28.59 -34.19 -3.59
CA ARG A 413 29.10 -35.52 -3.18
C ARG A 413 28.84 -36.59 -4.23
N GLN A 414 27.67 -36.64 -4.85
CA GLN A 414 27.37 -37.59 -5.92
C GLN A 414 28.29 -37.40 -7.13
N GLU A 415 28.53 -36.14 -7.53
CA GLU A 415 29.41 -35.81 -8.65
C GLU A 415 30.91 -36.02 -8.31
N TYR A 416 31.29 -35.94 -7.03
CA TYR A 416 32.61 -36.38 -6.56
C TYR A 416 32.74 -37.91 -6.65
N GLN A 417 31.76 -38.65 -6.12
CA GLN A 417 31.77 -40.12 -6.06
C GLN A 417 31.86 -40.74 -7.46
N LEU A 418 30.99 -40.32 -8.39
CA LEU A 418 31.00 -40.79 -9.79
C LEU A 418 32.32 -40.47 -10.50
N GLY A 419 32.95 -39.33 -10.18
CA GLY A 419 34.26 -38.97 -10.71
C GLY A 419 35.39 -39.85 -10.16
N VAL A 420 35.38 -40.12 -8.85
CA VAL A 420 36.33 -41.04 -8.21
C VAL A 420 36.19 -42.45 -8.80
N GLU A 421 34.96 -42.95 -8.94
CA GLU A 421 34.68 -44.25 -9.57
C GLU A 421 35.19 -44.32 -11.02
N ARG A 422 34.95 -43.26 -11.83
CA ARG A 422 35.46 -43.17 -13.22
C ARG A 422 36.98 -43.29 -13.27
N ILE A 423 37.69 -42.56 -12.41
CA ILE A 423 39.17 -42.58 -12.39
C ILE A 423 39.70 -43.91 -11.87
N SER A 424 39.17 -44.45 -10.78
CA SER A 424 39.60 -45.76 -10.26
C SER A 424 39.40 -46.87 -11.28
N GLN A 425 38.29 -46.88 -12.01
CA GLN A 425 38.02 -47.88 -13.04
C GLN A 425 38.98 -47.76 -14.24
N TRP A 426 39.34 -46.53 -14.64
CA TRP A 426 40.34 -46.31 -15.68
C TRP A 426 41.76 -46.70 -15.24
N LEU A 427 42.14 -46.38 -14.00
CA LEU A 427 43.43 -46.74 -13.42
C LEU A 427 43.61 -48.25 -13.39
N GLN A 428 42.64 -48.99 -12.84
CA GLN A 428 42.67 -50.45 -12.78
C GLN A 428 42.85 -51.06 -14.19
N ASN A 429 42.11 -50.58 -15.18
CA ASN A 429 42.21 -51.04 -16.56
C ASN A 429 43.58 -50.70 -17.20
N ALA A 430 44.13 -49.51 -16.93
CA ALA A 430 45.44 -49.11 -17.43
C ALA A 430 46.58 -49.93 -16.79
N GLU A 431 46.49 -50.25 -15.50
CA GLU A 431 47.43 -51.13 -14.79
C GLU A 431 47.33 -52.58 -15.33
N GLU A 432 46.12 -53.11 -15.50
CA GLU A 432 45.87 -54.46 -16.04
C GLU A 432 46.45 -54.62 -17.46
N ILE A 433 46.19 -53.65 -18.35
CA ILE A 433 46.76 -53.63 -19.71
C ILE A 433 48.30 -53.56 -19.68
N LEU A 434 48.89 -52.73 -18.81
CA LEU A 434 50.35 -52.60 -18.72
C LEU A 434 51.05 -53.78 -18.03
N ALA A 435 50.34 -54.54 -17.20
CA ALA A 435 50.82 -55.73 -16.51
C ALA A 435 50.64 -57.03 -17.32
N THR A 436 49.66 -57.08 -18.22
CA THR A 436 49.35 -58.24 -19.07
C THR A 436 50.59 -58.73 -19.83
N GLU A 437 50.92 -60.01 -19.70
CA GLU A 437 52.04 -60.63 -20.44
C GLU A 437 51.66 -60.89 -21.90
N VAL A 438 52.51 -60.47 -22.83
CA VAL A 438 52.24 -60.51 -24.28
C VAL A 438 53.37 -61.23 -25.01
N PRO A 439 53.11 -62.27 -25.83
CA PRO A 439 54.16 -62.92 -26.60
C PRO A 439 54.71 -61.96 -27.66
N CYS A 440 56.03 -62.04 -27.93
CA CYS A 440 56.72 -61.20 -28.91
C CYS A 440 56.43 -61.63 -30.36
N LYS A 441 55.16 -61.57 -30.75
CA LYS A 441 54.64 -61.90 -32.08
C LYS A 441 54.00 -60.66 -32.69
N HIS A 442 54.13 -60.46 -34.01
CA HIS A 442 53.70 -59.21 -34.65
C HIS A 442 52.23 -58.89 -34.38
N ALA A 443 51.33 -59.89 -34.48
CA ALA A 443 49.92 -59.72 -34.21
C ALA A 443 49.63 -59.29 -32.75
N ALA A 444 50.16 -60.02 -31.77
CA ALA A 444 49.92 -59.76 -30.34
C ALA A 444 50.53 -58.43 -29.87
N LEU A 445 51.72 -58.07 -30.37
CA LEU A 445 52.35 -56.77 -30.09
C LEU A 445 51.62 -55.60 -30.76
N LYS A 446 50.93 -55.85 -31.88
CA LYS A 446 50.12 -54.84 -32.57
C LYS A 446 48.79 -54.61 -31.83
N GLU A 447 48.16 -55.67 -31.36
CA GLU A 447 46.94 -55.64 -30.54
C GLU A 447 47.20 -54.91 -29.21
N HIS A 448 48.19 -55.37 -28.43
CA HIS A 448 48.61 -54.69 -27.20
C HIS A 448 49.04 -53.23 -27.42
N LEU A 449 49.63 -52.90 -28.57
CA LEU A 449 49.93 -51.51 -28.93
C LEU A 449 48.65 -50.68 -29.15
N GLN A 450 47.57 -51.26 -29.69
CA GLN A 450 46.29 -50.55 -29.83
C GLN A 450 45.66 -50.28 -28.46
N ASP A 451 45.68 -51.24 -27.54
CA ASP A 451 45.16 -51.07 -26.18
C ASP A 451 45.91 -49.98 -25.41
N VAL A 452 47.25 -50.03 -25.41
CA VAL A 452 48.11 -49.06 -24.72
C VAL A 452 48.02 -47.67 -25.37
N ASP A 453 47.86 -47.57 -26.70
CA ASP A 453 47.62 -46.29 -27.39
C ASP A 453 46.22 -45.72 -27.05
N MET A 454 45.18 -46.55 -26.97
CA MET A 454 43.85 -46.16 -26.51
C MET A 454 43.88 -45.61 -25.07
N CYS A 455 44.55 -46.28 -24.13
CA CYS A 455 44.80 -45.73 -22.79
C CYS A 455 45.58 -44.41 -22.86
N GLY A 456 46.62 -44.35 -23.70
CA GLY A 456 47.45 -43.15 -23.91
C GLY A 456 46.67 -41.91 -24.35
N ASN A 457 45.68 -42.09 -25.23
CA ASN A 457 44.81 -41.02 -25.70
C ASN A 457 43.85 -40.51 -24.61
N GLN A 458 43.53 -41.31 -23.58
CA GLN A 458 42.66 -40.94 -22.45
C GLN A 458 43.39 -40.24 -21.29
N VAL A 459 44.72 -40.38 -21.16
CA VAL A 459 45.51 -39.83 -20.04
C VAL A 459 45.23 -38.33 -19.81
N ALA A 460 45.10 -37.55 -20.88
CA ALA A 460 44.88 -36.10 -20.79
C ALA A 460 43.47 -35.74 -20.28
N GLU A 461 42.46 -36.57 -20.56
CA GLU A 461 41.10 -36.42 -20.03
C GLU A 461 41.09 -36.75 -18.54
N MET A 462 41.71 -37.87 -18.15
CA MET A 462 41.77 -38.31 -16.75
C MET A 462 42.60 -37.36 -15.87
N GLU A 463 43.67 -36.76 -16.41
CA GLU A 463 44.38 -35.65 -15.75
C GLU A 463 43.54 -34.38 -15.61
N SER A 464 42.49 -34.19 -16.41
CA SER A 464 41.55 -33.06 -16.29
C SER A 464 40.49 -33.37 -15.24
N ASP A 465 39.85 -34.53 -15.33
CA ASP A 465 38.85 -35.01 -14.37
C ASP A 465 39.43 -35.01 -12.95
N PHE A 466 40.65 -35.52 -12.76
CA PHE A 466 41.30 -35.56 -11.44
C PHE A 466 41.42 -34.17 -10.82
N LYS A 467 41.70 -33.13 -11.62
CA LYS A 467 41.79 -31.74 -11.14
C LYS A 467 40.42 -31.19 -10.76
N GLU A 468 39.38 -31.44 -11.56
CA GLU A 468 38.02 -30.97 -11.23
C GLU A 468 37.44 -31.69 -10.01
N ILE A 469 37.63 -33.00 -9.89
CA ILE A 469 37.24 -33.79 -8.71
C ILE A 469 38.01 -33.30 -7.46
N THR A 470 39.30 -32.99 -7.59
CA THR A 470 40.09 -32.39 -6.49
C THR A 470 39.52 -31.03 -6.04
N LYS A 471 39.16 -30.13 -6.97
CA LYS A 471 38.47 -28.87 -6.61
C LYS A 471 37.14 -29.12 -5.91
N LYS A 472 36.39 -30.13 -6.36
CA LYS A 472 35.08 -30.51 -5.82
C LYS A 472 35.17 -31.09 -4.41
N ALA A 473 36.19 -31.91 -4.15
CA ALA A 473 36.51 -32.35 -2.79
C ALA A 473 36.82 -31.15 -1.89
N LEU A 474 37.69 -30.24 -2.32
CA LEU A 474 38.08 -29.05 -1.55
C LEU A 474 36.89 -28.13 -1.20
N SER A 475 35.88 -27.99 -2.08
CA SER A 475 34.66 -27.23 -1.75
C SER A 475 33.75 -27.95 -0.75
N LEU A 476 33.74 -29.29 -0.76
CA LEU A 476 32.99 -30.13 0.19
C LEU A 476 33.62 -30.19 1.59
N VAL A 477 34.94 -29.99 1.73
CA VAL A 477 35.66 -30.03 3.03
C VAL A 477 35.03 -29.12 4.08
N LYS A 478 34.65 -27.89 3.70
CA LYS A 478 34.09 -26.89 4.63
C LYS A 478 32.72 -27.29 5.23
N HIS A 479 32.07 -28.31 4.65
CA HIS A 479 30.69 -28.69 4.93
C HIS A 479 30.52 -30.22 5.14
N SER A 480 31.61 -30.91 5.50
CA SER A 480 31.64 -32.37 5.72
C SER A 480 32.37 -32.72 7.02
N GLU A 481 32.09 -33.91 7.58
CA GLU A 481 32.71 -34.36 8.82
C GLU A 481 34.18 -34.74 8.65
N GLN A 482 34.98 -34.57 9.70
CA GLN A 482 36.44 -34.75 9.64
C GLN A 482 36.88 -36.15 9.20
N THR A 483 36.12 -37.20 9.55
CA THR A 483 36.33 -38.58 9.11
C THR A 483 36.23 -38.71 7.60
N MET A 484 35.09 -38.33 7.03
CA MET A 484 34.81 -38.33 5.60
C MET A 484 35.74 -37.39 4.81
N VAL A 485 36.16 -36.25 5.40
CA VAL A 485 37.20 -35.38 4.82
C VAL A 485 38.54 -36.10 4.72
N ASN A 486 38.95 -36.85 5.75
CA ASN A 486 40.19 -37.61 5.72
C ASN A 486 40.13 -38.74 4.67
N GLU A 487 39.01 -39.46 4.58
CA GLU A 487 38.76 -40.50 3.57
C GLU A 487 38.85 -39.93 2.14
N MET A 488 38.14 -38.83 1.86
CA MET A 488 38.16 -38.17 0.54
C MET A 488 39.56 -37.72 0.11
N LEU A 489 40.36 -37.22 1.06
CA LEU A 489 41.75 -36.81 0.80
C LEU A 489 42.70 -38.00 0.64
N GLN A 490 42.45 -39.10 1.37
CA GLN A 490 43.21 -40.35 1.20
C GLN A 490 42.99 -40.93 -0.20
N THR A 491 41.74 -41.12 -0.64
CA THR A 491 41.44 -41.69 -1.96
C THR A 491 42.00 -40.84 -3.11
N LEU A 492 41.94 -39.50 -3.00
CA LEU A 492 42.57 -38.61 -3.98
C LEU A 492 44.11 -38.75 -4.01
N ASN A 493 44.75 -38.99 -2.86
CA ASN A 493 46.19 -39.21 -2.83
C ASN A 493 46.57 -40.60 -3.38
N GLU A 494 45.80 -41.65 -3.07
CA GLU A 494 45.97 -42.99 -3.63
C GLU A 494 45.87 -42.98 -5.16
N GLN A 495 44.82 -42.37 -5.73
CA GLN A 495 44.68 -42.22 -7.18
C GLN A 495 45.86 -41.43 -7.80
N LYS A 496 46.31 -40.35 -7.14
CA LYS A 496 47.42 -39.50 -7.61
C LYS A 496 48.74 -40.26 -7.73
N GLU A 497 49.07 -41.12 -6.76
CA GLU A 497 50.32 -41.90 -6.79
C GLU A 497 50.35 -42.91 -7.95
N VAL A 498 49.19 -43.29 -8.53
CA VAL A 498 49.11 -44.14 -9.74
C VAL A 498 49.04 -43.32 -11.04
N VAL A 499 48.27 -42.23 -11.09
CA VAL A 499 48.16 -41.34 -12.28
C VAL A 499 49.54 -40.80 -12.70
N VAL A 500 50.35 -40.34 -11.74
CA VAL A 500 51.60 -39.60 -12.01
C VAL A 500 52.70 -40.47 -12.68
N PRO A 501 52.92 -41.75 -12.28
CA PRO A 501 53.75 -42.69 -13.02
C PRO A 501 53.21 -43.04 -14.41
N LEU A 502 51.91 -43.38 -14.53
CA LEU A 502 51.28 -43.83 -15.78
C LEU A 502 51.44 -42.81 -16.92
N ARG A 503 51.35 -41.51 -16.60
CA ARG A 503 51.63 -40.38 -17.51
C ARG A 503 52.96 -40.52 -18.27
N LYS A 504 53.98 -41.14 -17.67
CA LYS A 504 55.30 -41.36 -18.29
C LYS A 504 55.43 -42.76 -18.88
N GLU A 505 54.94 -43.77 -18.17
CA GLU A 505 55.10 -45.16 -18.60
C GLU A 505 54.32 -45.49 -19.89
N ILE A 506 53.09 -45.00 -20.04
CA ILE A 506 52.28 -45.27 -21.23
C ILE A 506 52.96 -44.72 -22.51
N PRO A 507 53.39 -43.44 -22.61
CA PRO A 507 54.14 -42.96 -23.77
C PRO A 507 55.48 -43.66 -24.02
N GLU A 508 56.21 -44.07 -22.98
CA GLU A 508 57.43 -44.87 -23.17
C GLU A 508 57.12 -46.27 -23.72
N ARG A 509 56.09 -46.95 -23.20
CA ARG A 509 55.65 -48.27 -23.68
C ARG A 509 55.23 -48.21 -25.15
N ILE A 510 54.40 -47.22 -25.53
CA ILE A 510 53.99 -46.94 -26.92
C ILE A 510 55.22 -46.74 -27.83
N LYS A 511 56.20 -45.94 -27.38
CA LYS A 511 57.43 -45.65 -28.14
C LYS A 511 58.26 -46.92 -28.40
N TYR A 512 58.45 -47.77 -27.40
CA TYR A 512 59.22 -49.01 -27.56
C TYR A 512 58.46 -50.07 -28.37
N LEU A 513 57.14 -50.21 -28.20
CA LEU A 513 56.30 -51.08 -29.03
C LEU A 513 56.34 -50.65 -30.51
N LYS A 514 56.11 -49.36 -30.83
CA LYS A 514 56.20 -48.84 -32.20
C LYS A 514 57.60 -49.00 -32.82
N ALA A 515 58.66 -49.04 -32.01
CA ALA A 515 60.03 -49.28 -32.49
C ALA A 515 60.35 -50.77 -32.73
N VAL A 516 59.79 -51.69 -31.93
CA VAL A 516 60.06 -53.13 -32.08
C VAL A 516 59.20 -53.78 -33.17
N LEU A 517 57.97 -53.27 -33.40
CA LEU A 517 56.97 -53.89 -34.28
C LEU A 517 57.49 -54.25 -35.69
N PRO A 518 58.14 -53.34 -36.46
CA PRO A 518 58.60 -53.65 -37.81
C PRO A 518 59.80 -54.61 -37.82
N ASN A 519 60.54 -54.67 -36.71
CA ASN A 519 61.66 -55.60 -36.56
C ASN A 519 61.14 -57.02 -36.29
N VAL A 520 60.06 -57.18 -35.51
CA VAL A 520 59.38 -58.48 -35.32
C VAL A 520 58.72 -58.95 -36.60
N GLU A 521 57.98 -58.09 -37.32
CA GLU A 521 57.40 -58.42 -38.63
C GLU A 521 58.48 -58.88 -39.63
N SER A 522 59.62 -58.18 -39.67
CA SER A 522 60.78 -58.59 -40.48
C SER A 522 61.36 -59.93 -40.02
N LEU A 523 61.43 -60.22 -38.72
CA LEU A 523 61.90 -61.52 -38.24
C LEU A 523 60.96 -62.65 -38.63
N GLU A 524 59.66 -62.52 -38.35
CA GLU A 524 58.66 -63.55 -38.66
C GLU A 524 58.62 -63.87 -40.15
N THR A 525 58.50 -62.86 -41.02
CA THR A 525 58.54 -63.05 -42.48
C THR A 525 59.83 -63.71 -42.95
N GLY A 526 60.99 -63.23 -42.46
CA GLY A 526 62.29 -63.79 -42.81
C GLY A 526 62.50 -65.22 -42.33
N ILE A 527 61.97 -65.57 -41.16
CA ILE A 527 62.00 -66.92 -40.60
C ILE A 527 61.07 -67.84 -41.38
N LEU A 528 59.89 -67.38 -41.80
CA LEU A 528 58.98 -68.13 -42.66
C LEU A 528 59.61 -68.42 -44.04
N ASP A 529 60.19 -67.41 -44.69
CA ASP A 529 60.89 -67.57 -45.98
C ASP A 529 62.07 -68.55 -45.87
N LEU A 530 62.92 -68.38 -44.84
CA LEU A 530 64.05 -69.27 -44.58
C LEU A 530 63.58 -70.71 -44.31
N ASN A 531 62.55 -70.92 -43.50
CA ASN A 531 62.02 -72.27 -43.24
C ASN A 531 61.34 -72.88 -44.48
N ALA A 532 60.68 -72.08 -45.31
CA ALA A 532 60.10 -72.55 -46.58
C ALA A 532 61.18 -72.95 -47.61
N TRP A 533 62.36 -72.33 -47.57
CA TRP A 533 63.54 -72.80 -48.32
C TRP A 533 64.18 -74.04 -47.68
N LEU A 534 64.36 -74.05 -46.35
CA LEU A 534 64.96 -75.17 -45.62
C LEU A 534 64.19 -76.46 -45.79
N VAL A 535 62.86 -76.46 -45.69
CA VAL A 535 62.04 -77.66 -45.92
C VAL A 535 62.23 -78.23 -47.33
N LYS A 536 62.41 -77.38 -48.35
CA LYS A 536 62.71 -77.82 -49.73
C LYS A 536 64.11 -78.41 -49.84
N GLY A 537 65.11 -77.79 -49.19
CA GLY A 537 66.48 -78.28 -49.14
C GLY A 537 66.61 -79.60 -48.39
N GLU A 538 66.06 -79.69 -47.18
CA GLU A 538 66.00 -80.90 -46.35
C GLU A 538 65.30 -82.05 -47.10
N ALA A 539 64.17 -81.78 -47.77
CA ALA A 539 63.49 -82.77 -48.62
C ALA A 539 64.35 -83.21 -49.82
N LEU A 540 65.00 -82.28 -50.53
CA LEU A 540 65.90 -82.60 -51.64
C LEU A 540 67.06 -83.51 -51.17
N LEU A 541 67.69 -83.18 -50.05
CA LEU A 541 68.76 -83.99 -49.45
C LEU A 541 68.27 -85.37 -49.01
N ALA A 542 67.04 -85.49 -48.50
CA ALA A 542 66.42 -86.77 -48.16
C ALA A 542 66.11 -87.65 -49.38
N THR A 543 65.98 -87.08 -50.59
CA THR A 543 65.81 -87.87 -51.83
C THR A 543 67.12 -88.42 -52.42
N HIS A 544 68.28 -87.98 -51.95
CA HIS A 544 69.56 -88.38 -52.53
C HIS A 544 69.95 -89.82 -52.20
N LYS A 545 70.47 -90.51 -53.23
CA LYS A 545 70.97 -91.88 -53.20
C LYS A 545 72.13 -92.02 -54.19
N LEU A 546 73.00 -93.01 -53.99
CA LEU A 546 74.18 -93.27 -54.82
C LEU A 546 73.94 -94.34 -55.92
N ASP A 547 72.66 -94.56 -56.25
CA ASP A 547 72.15 -95.53 -57.21
C ASP A 547 71.84 -94.91 -58.59
N GLY A 548 71.65 -95.76 -59.60
CA GLY A 548 71.44 -95.36 -61.00
C GLY A 548 72.71 -95.35 -61.84
N ASP A 549 72.55 -94.96 -63.11
CA ASP A 549 73.65 -94.81 -64.07
C ASP A 549 74.32 -93.41 -63.98
N HIS A 550 75.33 -93.15 -64.80
CA HIS A 550 76.02 -91.86 -64.84
C HIS A 550 75.04 -90.69 -65.04
N LYS A 551 74.02 -90.85 -65.90
CA LYS A 551 73.07 -89.79 -66.25
C LYS A 551 72.12 -89.49 -65.08
N ALA A 552 71.66 -90.53 -64.37
CA ALA A 552 70.83 -90.40 -63.18
C ALA A 552 71.59 -89.86 -61.95
N VAL A 553 72.92 -89.97 -61.89
CA VAL A 553 73.74 -89.30 -60.87
C VAL A 553 74.05 -87.86 -61.27
N GLU A 554 74.38 -87.62 -62.55
CA GLU A 554 74.64 -86.28 -63.11
C GLU A 554 73.41 -85.37 -63.01
N GLU A 555 72.21 -85.86 -63.34
CA GLU A 555 70.95 -85.09 -63.21
C GLU A 555 70.62 -84.75 -61.75
N ARG A 556 70.95 -85.63 -60.80
CA ARG A 556 70.77 -85.35 -59.36
C ARG A 556 71.79 -84.33 -58.84
N LEU A 557 73.05 -84.42 -59.28
CA LEU A 557 74.08 -83.45 -58.91
C LEU A 557 73.77 -82.06 -59.49
N GLU A 558 73.26 -81.99 -60.71
CA GLU A 558 72.86 -80.72 -61.33
C GLU A 558 71.67 -80.10 -60.60
N LYS A 559 70.63 -80.89 -60.27
CA LYS A 559 69.50 -80.44 -59.43
C LYS A 559 69.94 -79.99 -58.04
N HIS A 560 70.93 -80.67 -57.43
CA HIS A 560 71.53 -80.25 -56.17
C HIS A 560 72.21 -78.88 -56.30
N LYS A 561 73.11 -78.73 -57.28
CA LYS A 561 73.84 -77.48 -57.54
C LYS A 561 72.92 -76.32 -57.89
N GLN A 562 71.89 -76.57 -58.70
CA GLN A 562 70.89 -75.58 -59.06
C GLN A 562 70.17 -75.05 -57.81
N PHE A 563 69.65 -75.93 -56.95
CA PHE A 563 68.95 -75.51 -55.72
C PHE A 563 69.89 -74.83 -54.72
N PHE A 564 71.04 -75.44 -54.42
CA PHE A 564 71.97 -74.92 -53.42
C PHE A 564 72.82 -73.73 -53.92
N SER A 565 72.70 -73.31 -55.19
CA SER A 565 73.27 -72.04 -55.68
C SER A 565 72.71 -70.83 -54.90
N GLU A 566 71.46 -70.91 -54.44
CA GLU A 566 70.80 -69.88 -53.62
C GLU A 566 71.38 -69.75 -52.20
N THR A 567 72.24 -70.68 -51.77
CA THR A 567 72.83 -70.71 -50.40
C THR A 567 73.48 -69.39 -50.01
N THR A 568 74.13 -68.70 -50.94
CA THR A 568 74.81 -67.41 -50.68
C THR A 568 73.81 -66.29 -50.37
N PHE A 569 72.68 -66.27 -51.07
CA PHE A 569 71.57 -65.35 -50.85
C PHE A 569 70.84 -65.66 -49.53
N MET A 570 70.49 -66.93 -49.30
CA MET A 570 69.83 -67.35 -48.05
C MET A 570 70.72 -67.15 -46.82
N LYS A 571 72.05 -67.31 -46.96
CA LYS A 571 73.03 -66.95 -45.93
C LYS A 571 73.03 -65.44 -45.64
N SER A 572 72.93 -64.59 -46.66
CA SER A 572 72.79 -63.14 -46.48
C SER A 572 71.49 -62.78 -45.74
N ILE A 573 70.38 -63.46 -46.04
CA ILE A 573 69.11 -63.30 -45.32
C ILE A 573 69.26 -63.70 -43.86
N ILE A 574 69.78 -64.89 -43.53
CA ILE A 574 69.87 -65.31 -42.12
C ILE A 574 70.87 -64.46 -41.31
N GLU A 575 71.98 -64.00 -41.91
CA GLU A 575 72.88 -63.02 -41.29
C GLU A 575 72.22 -61.64 -41.09
N SER A 576 71.30 -61.23 -41.98
CA SER A 576 70.51 -60.02 -41.83
C SER A 576 69.47 -60.16 -40.70
N LYS A 577 68.69 -61.26 -40.69
CA LYS A 577 67.69 -61.52 -39.64
C LYS A 577 68.35 -61.72 -38.27
N ASN A 578 69.55 -62.31 -38.19
CA ASN A 578 70.36 -62.35 -36.96
C ASN A 578 70.83 -60.96 -36.45
N LYS A 579 70.90 -59.93 -37.31
CA LYS A 579 71.13 -58.54 -36.88
C LYS A 579 69.83 -57.90 -36.38
N VAL A 580 68.72 -58.11 -37.07
CA VAL A 580 67.38 -57.65 -36.63
C VAL A 580 66.99 -58.29 -35.29
N HIS A 581 67.32 -59.57 -35.07
CA HIS A 581 67.10 -60.28 -33.81
C HIS A 581 67.80 -59.59 -32.65
N LYS A 582 69.09 -59.24 -32.79
CA LYS A 582 69.83 -58.49 -31.77
C LYS A 582 69.19 -57.12 -31.46
N ILE A 583 68.62 -56.45 -32.47
CA ILE A 583 67.86 -55.20 -32.26
C ILE A 583 66.59 -55.48 -31.43
N VAL A 584 65.83 -56.53 -31.75
CA VAL A 584 64.64 -56.92 -30.97
C VAL A 584 65.01 -57.29 -29.53
N THR A 585 65.99 -58.18 -29.32
CA THR A 585 66.44 -58.56 -27.97
C THR A 585 66.98 -57.36 -27.17
N SER A 586 67.56 -56.34 -27.82
CA SER A 586 67.98 -55.10 -27.14
C SER A 586 66.83 -54.30 -26.51
N THR A 587 65.58 -54.54 -26.93
CA THR A 587 64.38 -53.92 -26.33
C THR A 587 63.80 -54.67 -25.13
N LYS A 588 64.25 -55.91 -24.86
CA LYS A 588 63.82 -56.75 -23.72
C LYS A 588 63.83 -56.03 -22.36
N PRO A 589 64.87 -55.24 -21.96
CA PRO A 589 64.84 -54.49 -20.69
C PRO A 589 63.90 -53.27 -20.67
N LYS A 590 63.22 -52.94 -21.79
CA LYS A 590 62.28 -51.82 -21.92
C LYS A 590 60.83 -52.24 -22.12
N LEU A 591 60.58 -53.50 -22.49
CA LEU A 591 59.25 -54.09 -22.66
C LEU A 591 59.11 -55.26 -21.68
N LYS A 592 59.01 -54.95 -20.38
CA LYS A 592 59.05 -55.94 -19.28
C LYS A 592 57.98 -57.03 -19.36
N ASN A 593 56.81 -56.69 -19.89
CA ASN A 593 55.67 -57.59 -20.05
C ASN A 593 55.69 -58.38 -21.37
N VAL A 594 56.68 -58.17 -22.23
CA VAL A 594 56.77 -58.88 -23.51
C VAL A 594 57.64 -60.12 -23.36
N ASN A 595 57.09 -61.30 -23.65
CA ASN A 595 57.82 -62.55 -23.67
C ASN A 595 58.52 -62.75 -25.02
N PHE A 596 59.84 -62.59 -25.05
CA PHE A 596 60.69 -62.72 -26.24
C PHE A 596 61.13 -64.15 -26.55
N ASP A 597 60.83 -65.12 -25.67
CA ASP A 597 61.51 -66.42 -25.70
C ASP A 597 61.11 -67.26 -26.91
N ASP A 598 59.87 -67.15 -27.41
CA ASP A 598 59.42 -67.72 -28.69
C ASP A 598 60.31 -67.29 -29.87
N VAL A 599 60.66 -66.00 -29.94
CA VAL A 599 61.51 -65.44 -31.00
C VAL A 599 62.97 -65.87 -30.81
N ASP A 600 63.45 -65.83 -29.56
CA ASP A 600 64.78 -66.31 -29.18
C ASP A 600 64.95 -67.82 -29.44
N ILE A 601 63.88 -68.62 -29.44
CA ILE A 601 63.87 -70.04 -29.82
C ILE A 601 63.81 -70.18 -31.35
N SER A 602 62.83 -69.56 -32.00
CA SER A 602 62.58 -69.72 -33.44
C SER A 602 63.78 -69.32 -34.31
N ILE A 603 64.50 -68.24 -33.94
CA ILE A 603 65.72 -67.85 -34.65
C ILE A 603 66.87 -68.85 -34.41
N LYS A 604 67.01 -69.43 -33.20
CA LYS A 604 68.05 -70.43 -32.89
C LYS A 604 67.81 -71.72 -33.66
N GLU A 605 66.57 -72.20 -33.70
CA GLU A 605 66.20 -73.40 -34.46
C GLU A 605 66.44 -73.20 -35.96
N THR A 606 65.98 -72.07 -36.52
CA THR A 606 66.18 -71.73 -37.94
C THR A 606 67.68 -71.63 -38.28
N ASN A 607 68.51 -71.08 -37.40
CA ASN A 607 69.98 -71.11 -37.56
C ASN A 607 70.55 -72.53 -37.51
N ALA A 608 70.13 -73.36 -36.55
CA ALA A 608 70.63 -74.73 -36.41
C ALA A 608 70.27 -75.59 -37.63
N ARG A 609 69.01 -75.51 -38.10
CA ARG A 609 68.55 -76.16 -39.34
C ARG A 609 69.31 -75.64 -40.56
N PHE A 610 69.55 -74.33 -40.67
CA PHE A 610 70.35 -73.78 -41.76
C PHE A 610 71.78 -74.33 -41.77
N GLN A 611 72.50 -74.34 -40.64
CA GLN A 611 73.85 -74.91 -40.60
C GLN A 611 73.84 -76.42 -40.93
N SER A 612 72.87 -77.18 -40.41
CA SER A 612 72.72 -78.62 -40.67
C SER A 612 72.42 -78.92 -42.15
N CYS A 613 71.52 -78.15 -42.77
CA CYS A 613 71.18 -78.29 -44.19
C CYS A 613 72.38 -77.96 -45.09
N ILE A 614 73.15 -76.91 -44.77
CA ILE A 614 74.35 -76.54 -45.54
C ILE A 614 75.52 -77.51 -45.34
N SER A 615 75.70 -78.12 -44.16
CA SER A 615 76.70 -79.17 -43.99
C SER A 615 76.29 -80.45 -44.74
N ALA A 616 75.04 -80.90 -44.57
CA ALA A 616 74.50 -82.06 -45.27
C ALA A 616 74.48 -81.88 -46.81
N SER A 617 74.26 -80.67 -47.31
CA SER A 617 74.40 -80.33 -48.73
C SER A 617 75.80 -80.59 -49.24
N LYS A 618 76.83 -79.99 -48.64
CA LYS A 618 78.24 -80.18 -49.06
C LYS A 618 78.66 -81.64 -49.00
N ASP A 619 78.27 -82.33 -47.94
CA ASP A 619 78.47 -83.76 -47.77
C ASP A 619 77.88 -84.58 -48.93
N TRP A 620 76.66 -84.25 -49.36
CA TRP A 620 76.01 -84.89 -50.50
C TRP A 620 76.60 -84.48 -51.85
N GLU A 621 77.01 -83.22 -52.03
CA GLU A 621 77.66 -82.76 -53.25
C GLU A 621 78.99 -83.52 -53.48
N ILE A 622 79.80 -83.68 -52.43
CA ILE A 622 81.05 -84.48 -52.48
C ILE A 622 80.75 -85.95 -52.80
N LYS A 623 79.74 -86.55 -52.16
CA LYS A 623 79.32 -87.95 -52.38
C LYS A 623 78.76 -88.18 -53.80
N LEU A 624 78.03 -87.20 -54.37
CA LEU A 624 77.48 -87.28 -55.72
C LEU A 624 78.53 -86.99 -56.79
N ALA A 625 79.43 -86.03 -56.59
CA ALA A 625 80.52 -85.72 -57.53
C ALA A 625 81.51 -86.89 -57.66
N SER A 626 82.00 -87.43 -56.55
CA SER A 626 82.88 -88.62 -56.56
C SER A 626 82.20 -89.87 -57.15
N ARG A 627 80.87 -90.00 -56.99
CA ARG A 627 80.08 -91.05 -57.64
C ARG A 627 79.91 -90.82 -59.14
N GLN A 628 79.77 -89.58 -59.59
CA GLN A 628 79.73 -89.21 -61.01
C GLN A 628 81.07 -89.54 -61.67
N GLU A 629 82.21 -89.15 -61.07
CA GLU A 629 83.56 -89.41 -61.60
C GLU A 629 83.85 -90.90 -61.74
N THR A 630 83.53 -91.71 -60.72
CA THR A 630 83.71 -93.18 -60.79
C THR A 630 82.84 -93.85 -61.85
N LEU A 631 81.66 -93.30 -62.17
CA LEU A 631 80.83 -93.79 -63.28
C LEU A 631 81.36 -93.29 -64.65
N LYS A 632 81.91 -92.07 -64.72
CA LYS A 632 82.44 -91.44 -65.96
C LYS A 632 83.59 -92.24 -66.58
N ALA A 633 84.32 -93.01 -65.78
CA ALA A 633 85.40 -93.89 -66.21
C ALA A 633 84.95 -95.15 -66.98
N SER A 634 83.65 -95.49 -67.00
CA SER A 634 83.17 -96.84 -67.34
C SER A 634 82.54 -97.04 -68.73
N SER A 635 82.28 -95.98 -69.50
CA SER A 635 81.59 -96.13 -70.81
C SER A 635 82.01 -95.09 -71.86
N GLY A 636 82.48 -95.53 -73.03
CA GLY A 636 82.70 -94.64 -74.16
C GLY A 636 83.00 -95.31 -75.50
N LYS A 637 82.23 -94.97 -76.54
CA LYS A 637 82.59 -94.94 -77.98
C LYS A 637 81.42 -94.50 -78.89
N LYS A 638 81.62 -93.41 -79.64
CA LYS A 638 81.00 -93.01 -80.94
C LYS A 638 79.48 -92.70 -80.94
N PHE A 639 78.99 -91.55 -81.43
CA PHE A 639 79.04 -90.89 -82.78
C PHE A 639 78.18 -91.58 -83.85
N PRO A 640 77.55 -90.87 -84.84
CA PRO A 640 77.35 -89.41 -85.02
C PRO A 640 75.92 -88.98 -85.52
N ASN A 641 75.77 -87.71 -85.98
CA ASN A 641 74.78 -87.19 -86.96
C ASN A 641 73.28 -87.01 -86.55
N ARG A 642 72.48 -86.05 -87.08
CA ARG A 642 72.72 -84.83 -87.90
C ARG A 642 71.44 -83.94 -87.99
N PHE A 643 71.58 -82.62 -88.18
CA PHE A 643 70.50 -81.59 -88.34
C PHE A 643 69.56 -81.45 -87.11
N GLY A 644 68.89 -80.33 -86.80
CA GLY A 644 68.78 -78.97 -87.34
C GLY A 644 67.70 -78.20 -86.51
N THR A 645 67.36 -76.91 -86.67
CA THR A 645 67.92 -75.78 -87.46
C THR A 645 67.26 -74.46 -86.97
N GLU A 646 67.90 -73.30 -87.17
CA GLU A 646 67.33 -71.92 -87.15
C GLU A 646 66.73 -71.37 -85.83
N SER A 647 67.25 -70.23 -85.33
CA SER A 647 66.78 -68.84 -85.54
C SER A 647 65.67 -68.44 -84.54
N ALA A 648 65.92 -67.73 -83.43
CA ALA A 648 66.53 -66.41 -83.22
C ALA A 648 65.55 -65.21 -83.35
N ASP A 649 65.56 -64.42 -82.26
CA ASP A 649 65.45 -62.95 -82.18
C ASP A 649 64.12 -62.18 -82.25
N MET A 650 64.17 -61.02 -81.55
CA MET A 650 63.25 -59.87 -81.57
C MET A 650 61.85 -60.03 -80.92
N ASN A 651 61.31 -59.03 -80.19
CA ASN A 651 61.84 -57.72 -79.79
C ASN A 651 61.09 -57.11 -78.56
N LYS A 652 61.76 -56.19 -77.84
CA LYS A 652 61.35 -54.80 -77.43
C LYS A 652 59.83 -54.46 -77.29
N THR A 653 59.33 -53.60 -76.39
CA THR A 653 59.96 -52.58 -75.51
C THR A 653 58.91 -51.95 -74.55
N VAL A 654 59.26 -51.69 -73.28
CA VAL A 654 59.35 -50.35 -72.61
C VAL A 654 58.22 -49.29 -72.84
N ILE A 655 57.72 -48.48 -71.89
CA ILE A 655 57.90 -48.33 -70.41
C ILE A 655 56.97 -47.21 -69.81
N GLN A 656 56.84 -47.11 -68.46
CA GLN A 656 56.47 -45.92 -67.62
C GLN A 656 55.01 -45.34 -67.63
N LEU A 657 54.36 -45.05 -66.47
CA LEU A 657 54.26 -43.80 -65.62
C LEU A 657 53.34 -42.67 -66.23
N ILE A 658 52.65 -41.74 -65.52
CA ILE A 658 52.53 -41.38 -64.08
C ILE A 658 51.22 -40.59 -63.73
N GLN A 659 50.68 -40.80 -62.50
CA GLN A 659 49.91 -39.90 -61.55
C GLN A 659 48.94 -38.72 -61.93
N GLN A 660 47.86 -38.62 -61.11
CA GLN A 660 47.32 -37.43 -60.34
C GLN A 660 46.27 -36.39 -60.88
N LYS A 661 45.25 -36.16 -60.01
CA LYS A 661 44.60 -34.88 -59.55
C LYS A 661 43.52 -34.09 -60.37
N GLY A 662 42.68 -33.35 -59.61
CA GLY A 662 41.60 -32.39 -60.02
C GLY A 662 40.20 -32.86 -59.56
N GLN A 663 39.29 -32.17 -58.84
CA GLN A 663 38.89 -30.73 -58.71
C GLN A 663 38.43 -30.12 -60.05
N GLU A 664 37.32 -29.37 -60.21
CA GLU A 664 36.27 -28.79 -59.30
C GLU A 664 34.95 -28.53 -60.15
N LYS A 665 33.92 -27.67 -59.95
CA LYS A 665 33.58 -26.54 -59.03
C LYS A 665 32.06 -26.18 -58.98
N ASN A 666 31.43 -26.23 -57.79
CA ASN A 666 30.38 -25.31 -57.22
C ASN A 666 29.04 -24.90 -57.94
N MET A 667 28.12 -24.27 -57.16
CA MET A 667 26.86 -23.55 -57.52
C MET A 667 25.59 -24.36 -57.93
N GLY A 668 24.36 -23.98 -57.57
CA GLY A 668 23.89 -23.02 -56.54
C GLY A 668 22.46 -22.46 -56.72
N LYS A 669 21.88 -21.91 -55.63
CA LYS A 669 20.60 -21.12 -55.53
C LYS A 669 19.28 -21.87 -55.79
N SER A 670 18.06 -21.35 -55.50
CA SER A 670 17.48 -20.53 -54.40
C SER A 670 16.03 -20.14 -54.78
N CYS A 671 15.14 -19.86 -53.79
CA CYS A 671 13.82 -19.20 -53.95
C CYS A 671 12.68 -19.99 -54.67
N LYS A 672 11.37 -19.74 -54.46
CA LYS A 672 10.59 -19.03 -53.42
C LYS A 672 9.06 -19.35 -53.54
N SER A 673 8.28 -18.80 -52.60
CA SER A 673 6.91 -18.23 -52.73
C SER A 673 5.66 -19.01 -52.24
N PHE A 674 5.03 -18.39 -51.24
CA PHE A 674 3.60 -18.38 -50.89
C PHE A 674 2.73 -17.80 -52.03
N PRO A 675 1.42 -18.09 -52.13
CA PRO A 675 0.37 -17.40 -51.35
C PRO A 675 -0.79 -18.35 -50.89
N GLN A 676 -1.87 -17.97 -50.18
CA GLN A 676 -2.57 -16.68 -49.95
C GLN A 676 -3.02 -16.47 -48.48
N ILE A 677 -3.62 -15.29 -48.22
CA ILE A 677 -4.17 -14.80 -46.95
C ILE A 677 -5.70 -14.61 -47.08
N GLY A 678 -6.47 -14.81 -46.00
CA GLY A 678 -7.64 -13.97 -45.70
C GLY A 678 -8.99 -14.69 -45.45
N GLY A 679 -9.59 -14.44 -44.28
CA GLY A 679 -10.98 -14.81 -44.00
C GLY A 679 -11.49 -14.59 -42.55
N PRO A 680 -11.76 -13.35 -42.11
CA PRO A 680 -12.51 -13.03 -40.88
C PRO A 680 -13.92 -12.44 -41.18
N PRO A 681 -14.74 -12.04 -40.18
CA PRO A 681 -14.82 -12.44 -38.78
C PRO A 681 -16.21 -12.97 -38.36
N GLY A 682 -16.30 -13.59 -37.18
CA GLY A 682 -17.60 -13.94 -36.56
C GLY A 682 -18.36 -12.72 -36.03
N LYS A 683 -19.70 -12.81 -35.93
CA LYS A 683 -20.58 -11.80 -35.31
C LYS A 683 -21.24 -12.32 -34.03
N GLN A 684 -21.48 -11.40 -33.10
CA GLN A 684 -22.01 -11.64 -31.76
C GLN A 684 -23.51 -11.95 -31.76
N SER A 685 -23.97 -12.72 -30.78
CA SER A 685 -25.39 -12.98 -30.52
C SER A 685 -26.01 -11.92 -29.59
N ARG A 686 -27.26 -11.53 -29.90
CA ARG A 686 -28.21 -10.91 -28.96
C ARG A 686 -29.61 -11.43 -29.28
N THR A 687 -30.40 -11.69 -28.24
CA THR A 687 -31.81 -12.06 -28.35
C THR A 687 -32.71 -10.82 -28.26
N PRO A 688 -33.85 -10.82 -28.95
CA PRO A 688 -35.00 -9.98 -28.61
C PRO A 688 -36.20 -10.86 -28.19
N ASN A 689 -36.78 -10.58 -27.02
CA ASN A 689 -37.97 -11.27 -26.52
C ASN A 689 -38.99 -10.24 -26.04
N GLU A 690 -39.63 -9.53 -26.98
CA GLU A 690 -40.46 -8.36 -26.63
C GLU A 690 -41.53 -8.02 -27.68
N VAL A 691 -42.72 -8.64 -27.59
CA VAL A 691 -43.97 -8.08 -28.16
C VAL A 691 -45.16 -8.42 -27.25
N PHE A 692 -45.80 -7.36 -26.70
CA PHE A 692 -47.13 -7.24 -26.04
C PHE A 692 -47.13 -6.70 -24.60
N SER A 693 -46.92 -5.38 -24.47
CA SER A 693 -47.18 -4.63 -23.22
C SER A 693 -47.67 -3.19 -23.44
N ALA A 694 -48.26 -2.88 -24.60
CA ALA A 694 -48.82 -1.57 -24.92
C ALA A 694 -50.13 -1.27 -24.16
N GLN A 695 -50.03 -1.05 -22.84
CA GLN A 695 -51.10 -0.46 -22.04
C GLN A 695 -51.16 1.06 -22.30
N THR A 696 -51.88 1.47 -23.35
CA THR A 696 -52.07 2.88 -23.68
C THR A 696 -52.71 3.64 -22.50
N SER A 697 -51.95 4.52 -21.86
CA SER A 697 -52.48 5.37 -20.79
C SER A 697 -53.56 6.32 -21.34
N ILE A 698 -54.71 6.34 -20.68
CA ILE A 698 -55.83 7.23 -21.05
C ILE A 698 -55.57 8.68 -20.54
N SER A 699 -54.57 8.89 -19.68
CA SER A 699 -54.29 10.21 -19.07
C SER A 699 -53.46 11.17 -19.93
N SER A 700 -52.65 10.66 -20.87
CA SER A 700 -51.76 11.43 -21.74
C SER A 700 -52.18 11.33 -23.21
N CYS A 701 -51.78 12.33 -24.02
CA CYS A 701 -51.98 12.29 -25.47
C CYS A 701 -50.95 11.36 -26.11
N VAL A 702 -51.37 10.48 -27.02
CA VAL A 702 -50.46 9.50 -27.66
C VAL A 702 -49.37 10.14 -28.55
N PHE A 703 -49.50 11.44 -28.87
CA PHE A 703 -48.56 12.18 -29.71
C PHE A 703 -47.78 13.30 -28.99
N CYS A 704 -48.07 13.59 -27.72
CA CYS A 704 -47.29 14.51 -26.89
C CYS A 704 -47.65 14.37 -25.40
N GLU A 705 -46.76 14.73 -24.50
CA GLU A 705 -46.92 14.55 -23.04
C GLU A 705 -48.06 15.39 -22.41
N ASN A 706 -48.74 16.22 -23.21
CA ASN A 706 -49.95 16.92 -22.81
C ASN A 706 -51.08 15.96 -22.39
N LYS A 707 -51.89 16.40 -21.41
CA LYS A 707 -53.05 15.63 -20.92
C LYS A 707 -54.03 15.26 -22.04
N GLY A 708 -54.39 13.99 -22.10
CA GLY A 708 -55.47 13.48 -22.95
C GLY A 708 -56.83 14.00 -22.46
N ILE A 709 -57.64 14.55 -23.38
CA ILE A 709 -59.00 15.02 -23.10
C ILE A 709 -60.02 14.60 -24.16
N PHE A 710 -59.59 14.14 -25.34
CA PHE A 710 -60.42 13.43 -26.31
C PHE A 710 -59.97 11.98 -26.38
N PHE A 711 -60.88 11.06 -26.72
CA PHE A 711 -60.55 9.65 -26.96
C PHE A 711 -61.19 9.18 -28.27
N CYS A 712 -60.38 8.53 -29.11
CA CYS A 712 -60.83 7.95 -30.37
C CYS A 712 -61.06 6.45 -30.19
N TYR A 713 -62.28 5.97 -30.43
CA TYR A 713 -62.62 4.55 -30.28
C TYR A 713 -61.90 3.67 -31.30
N ASP A 714 -61.80 4.11 -32.56
CA ASP A 714 -61.19 3.36 -33.66
C ASP A 714 -59.65 3.27 -33.49
N CYS A 715 -59.00 4.35 -33.05
CA CYS A 715 -57.56 4.36 -32.73
C CYS A 715 -57.24 3.89 -31.31
N LYS A 716 -58.24 3.61 -30.46
CA LYS A 716 -58.13 3.25 -29.03
C LYS A 716 -57.14 4.14 -28.25
N SER A 717 -57.10 5.42 -28.57
CA SER A 717 -56.05 6.36 -28.14
C SER A 717 -56.61 7.68 -27.64
N ALA A 718 -55.96 8.25 -26.62
CA ALA A 718 -56.28 9.56 -26.07
C ALA A 718 -55.48 10.67 -26.78
N PHE A 719 -56.09 11.85 -26.91
CA PHE A 719 -55.54 13.02 -27.58
C PHE A 719 -55.79 14.30 -26.78
N CYS A 720 -54.83 15.23 -26.79
CA CYS A 720 -55.06 16.62 -26.41
C CYS A 720 -55.74 17.38 -27.56
N LYS A 721 -56.29 18.58 -27.32
CA LYS A 721 -57.07 19.31 -28.33
C LYS A 721 -56.32 19.51 -29.67
N PRO A 722 -55.06 20.00 -29.72
CA PRO A 722 -54.33 20.15 -30.99
C PRO A 722 -54.12 18.83 -31.74
N CYS A 723 -53.82 17.74 -31.02
CA CYS A 723 -53.61 16.43 -31.65
C CYS A 723 -54.92 15.83 -32.16
N ARG A 724 -56.04 16.02 -31.46
CA ARG A 724 -57.39 15.67 -31.96
C ARG A 724 -57.74 16.49 -33.19
N ASP A 725 -57.52 17.81 -33.15
CA ASP A 725 -57.82 18.70 -34.27
C ASP A 725 -56.92 18.44 -35.50
N ASN A 726 -55.83 17.69 -35.36
CA ASN A 726 -55.02 17.17 -36.47
C ASN A 726 -55.41 15.74 -36.89
N HIS A 727 -55.73 14.86 -35.94
CA HIS A 727 -56.30 13.52 -36.22
C HIS A 727 -57.54 13.62 -37.11
N ASP A 728 -58.47 14.53 -36.81
CA ASP A 728 -59.73 14.66 -37.55
C ASP A 728 -59.57 15.25 -38.97
N LYS A 729 -58.40 15.85 -39.29
CA LYS A 729 -58.07 16.35 -40.63
C LYS A 729 -57.53 15.24 -41.55
N LEU A 730 -56.87 14.22 -40.99
CA LEU A 730 -56.23 13.16 -41.76
C LEU A 730 -57.29 12.31 -42.50
N PRO A 731 -57.10 11.98 -43.80
CA PRO A 731 -58.11 11.29 -44.60
C PRO A 731 -58.73 10.01 -44.02
N PRO A 732 -57.98 9.04 -43.44
CA PRO A 732 -58.58 7.82 -42.91
C PRO A 732 -59.44 8.06 -41.67
N SER A 733 -58.99 8.95 -40.78
CA SER A 733 -59.61 9.20 -39.47
C SER A 733 -60.85 10.11 -39.50
N LYS A 734 -61.20 10.69 -40.66
CA LYS A 734 -62.46 11.44 -40.86
C LYS A 734 -63.74 10.64 -40.56
N LYS A 735 -63.65 9.30 -40.46
CA LYS A 735 -64.77 8.42 -40.10
C LYS A 735 -64.72 7.90 -38.65
N HIS A 736 -63.66 8.22 -37.90
CA HIS A 736 -63.48 7.70 -36.55
C HIS A 736 -64.40 8.40 -35.54
N SER A 737 -64.89 7.63 -34.57
CA SER A 737 -65.68 8.14 -33.44
C SER A 737 -64.75 8.68 -32.35
N VAL A 738 -64.52 9.99 -32.38
CA VAL A 738 -63.79 10.73 -31.34
C VAL A 738 -64.78 11.37 -30.37
N ILE A 739 -64.65 11.05 -29.08
CA ILE A 739 -65.41 11.66 -27.99
C ILE A 739 -64.55 12.62 -27.18
N ASP A 740 -65.18 13.66 -26.61
CA ASP A 740 -64.59 14.50 -25.56
C ASP A 740 -64.85 13.86 -24.19
N LEU A 741 -63.79 13.53 -23.47
CA LEU A 741 -63.86 12.90 -22.14
C LEU A 741 -64.48 13.82 -21.07
N LYS A 742 -64.65 15.12 -21.35
CA LYS A 742 -65.32 16.07 -20.46
C LYS A 742 -66.84 16.17 -20.66
N SER A 743 -67.38 15.76 -21.81
CA SER A 743 -68.79 15.96 -22.17
C SER A 743 -69.58 14.67 -22.43
N VAL A 744 -69.01 13.51 -22.08
CA VAL A 744 -69.76 12.24 -22.06
C VAL A 744 -70.88 12.30 -21.01
N ASN A 745 -72.13 12.41 -21.45
CA ASN A 745 -73.29 12.09 -20.61
C ASN A 745 -73.38 10.55 -20.47
N PRO A 746 -73.22 9.97 -19.26
CA PRO A 746 -73.19 8.51 -19.07
C PRO A 746 -74.47 7.79 -19.52
N SER A 747 -75.60 8.51 -19.58
CA SER A 747 -76.91 7.95 -19.94
C SER A 747 -77.09 7.68 -21.44
N VAL A 748 -76.19 8.17 -22.31
CA VAL A 748 -76.38 8.16 -23.77
C VAL A 748 -75.57 7.06 -24.46
N VAL A 749 -74.40 6.70 -23.92
CA VAL A 749 -73.51 5.68 -24.54
C VAL A 749 -73.92 4.27 -24.09
N LYS A 750 -74.95 3.70 -24.72
CA LYS A 750 -75.37 2.30 -24.53
C LYS A 750 -74.34 1.34 -25.13
N LEU A 751 -73.21 1.14 -24.42
CA LEU A 751 -72.23 0.10 -24.71
C LEU A 751 -72.90 -1.28 -24.69
N ARG A 752 -72.73 -2.01 -25.78
CA ARG A 752 -73.31 -3.34 -26.00
C ARG A 752 -72.21 -4.36 -26.22
N CYS A 753 -72.45 -5.58 -25.78
CA CYS A 753 -71.58 -6.73 -26.04
C CYS A 753 -71.27 -6.85 -27.53
N GLU A 754 -69.98 -6.87 -27.88
CA GLU A 754 -69.54 -6.89 -29.27
C GLU A 754 -70.04 -8.13 -30.03
N LEU A 755 -70.07 -9.28 -29.35
CA LEU A 755 -70.60 -10.55 -29.86
C LEU A 755 -72.14 -10.53 -29.97
N HIS A 756 -72.81 -10.16 -28.87
CA HIS A 756 -74.24 -10.41 -28.69
C HIS A 756 -75.16 -9.20 -28.95
N LYS A 757 -74.60 -8.02 -29.25
CA LYS A 757 -75.25 -6.71 -29.44
C LYS A 757 -76.27 -6.31 -28.36
N SER A 758 -76.19 -6.98 -27.21
CA SER A 758 -77.04 -6.84 -26.03
C SER A 758 -76.32 -5.97 -24.99
N GLU A 759 -77.06 -5.22 -24.18
CA GLU A 759 -76.45 -4.30 -23.20
C GLU A 759 -75.67 -5.06 -22.12
N TYR A 760 -74.52 -4.53 -21.71
CA TYR A 760 -73.73 -5.10 -20.61
C TYR A 760 -74.50 -4.97 -19.29
N THR A 761 -74.49 -6.02 -18.48
CA THR A 761 -75.27 -6.11 -17.24
C THR A 761 -74.41 -6.43 -16.01
N PHE A 762 -73.34 -7.22 -16.18
CA PHE A 762 -72.45 -7.61 -15.10
C PHE A 762 -70.97 -7.35 -15.45
N TYR A 763 -70.14 -7.28 -14.42
CA TYR A 763 -68.69 -7.36 -14.52
C TYR A 763 -68.24 -8.74 -14.04
N CYS A 764 -67.61 -9.52 -14.92
CA CYS A 764 -67.06 -10.82 -14.57
C CYS A 764 -65.74 -10.64 -13.84
N ILE A 765 -65.69 -11.03 -12.57
CA ILE A 765 -64.57 -10.79 -11.66
C ILE A 765 -63.28 -11.51 -12.12
N PRO A 766 -63.28 -12.83 -12.39
CA PRO A 766 -62.06 -13.52 -12.82
C PRO A 766 -61.58 -13.07 -14.22
N CYS A 767 -62.50 -12.82 -15.15
CA CYS A 767 -62.15 -12.37 -16.51
C CYS A 767 -61.89 -10.85 -16.62
N LYS A 768 -62.10 -10.10 -15.53
CA LYS A 768 -61.93 -8.64 -15.44
C LYS A 768 -62.63 -7.81 -16.54
N THR A 769 -63.74 -8.32 -17.08
CA THR A 769 -64.41 -7.76 -18.27
C THR A 769 -65.92 -7.57 -18.07
N LEU A 770 -66.51 -6.69 -18.88
CA LEU A 770 -67.95 -6.48 -18.92
C LEU A 770 -68.65 -7.60 -19.71
N VAL A 771 -69.74 -8.12 -19.18
CA VAL A 771 -70.52 -9.22 -19.79
C VAL A 771 -72.01 -8.88 -19.85
N CYS A 772 -72.69 -9.33 -20.90
CA CYS A 772 -74.14 -9.25 -21.01
C CYS A 772 -74.79 -10.57 -20.61
N ASN A 773 -76.12 -10.58 -20.37
CA ASN A 773 -76.86 -11.78 -19.95
C ASN A 773 -76.60 -13.02 -20.84
N LYS A 774 -76.35 -12.85 -22.15
CA LYS A 774 -76.02 -13.96 -23.05
C LYS A 774 -74.63 -14.55 -22.80
N CYS A 775 -73.61 -13.71 -22.56
CA CYS A 775 -72.26 -14.13 -22.17
C CYS A 775 -72.24 -14.90 -20.84
N VAL A 776 -73.11 -14.53 -19.90
CA VAL A 776 -73.28 -15.24 -18.62
C VAL A 776 -73.81 -16.66 -18.81
N THR A 777 -74.66 -16.88 -19.82
CA THR A 777 -75.17 -18.22 -20.17
C THR A 777 -74.25 -19.02 -21.08
N SER A 778 -73.28 -18.38 -21.74
CA SER A 778 -72.25 -19.02 -22.59
C SER A 778 -70.88 -19.05 -21.90
N ASP A 779 -69.98 -18.15 -22.29
CA ASP A 779 -68.53 -18.25 -22.11
C ASP A 779 -68.06 -17.90 -20.68
N HIS A 780 -68.96 -17.34 -19.87
CA HIS A 780 -68.72 -17.00 -18.46
C HIS A 780 -69.66 -17.77 -17.51
N LYS A 781 -70.24 -18.89 -17.97
CA LYS A 781 -71.17 -19.70 -17.18
C LYS A 781 -70.47 -20.33 -15.98
N GLY A 782 -70.81 -19.85 -14.79
CA GLY A 782 -70.22 -20.31 -13.52
C GLY A 782 -69.05 -19.46 -13.00
N HIS A 783 -68.75 -18.32 -13.64
CA HIS A 783 -67.82 -17.34 -13.09
C HIS A 783 -68.51 -16.37 -12.12
N ASP A 784 -67.79 -15.86 -11.13
CA ASP A 784 -68.30 -14.80 -10.25
C ASP A 784 -68.55 -13.49 -10.99
N LEU A 785 -69.71 -12.89 -10.73
CA LEU A 785 -70.22 -11.68 -11.36
C LEU A 785 -70.60 -10.65 -10.30
N SER A 786 -70.25 -9.39 -10.52
CA SER A 786 -70.78 -8.24 -9.76
C SER A 786 -71.65 -7.38 -10.67
N GLY A 787 -72.66 -6.69 -10.11
CA GLY A 787 -73.42 -5.70 -10.86
C GLY A 787 -72.51 -4.56 -11.32
N ILE A 788 -72.63 -4.12 -12.57
CA ILE A 788 -71.73 -3.08 -13.14
C ILE A 788 -71.70 -1.81 -12.26
N LYS A 789 -72.84 -1.43 -11.68
CA LYS A 789 -72.95 -0.28 -10.78
C LYS A 789 -72.19 -0.49 -9.46
N GLU A 790 -72.27 -1.67 -8.87
CA GLU A 790 -71.58 -2.01 -7.62
C GLU A 790 -70.06 -1.98 -7.81
N LYS A 791 -69.56 -2.67 -8.86
CA LYS A 791 -68.12 -2.67 -9.19
C LYS A 791 -67.63 -1.28 -9.58
N SER A 792 -68.44 -0.49 -10.28
CA SER A 792 -68.20 0.94 -10.54
C SER A 792 -67.98 1.71 -9.23
N ASP A 793 -68.89 1.56 -8.27
CA ASP A 793 -68.90 2.40 -7.08
C ASP A 793 -67.87 1.95 -6.03
N GLU A 794 -67.50 0.66 -6.02
CA GLU A 794 -66.30 0.14 -5.34
C GLU A 794 -65.01 0.74 -5.91
N ILE A 795 -64.84 0.70 -7.24
CA ILE A 795 -63.64 1.24 -7.91
C ILE A 795 -63.54 2.77 -7.74
N LYS A 796 -64.66 3.49 -7.73
CA LYS A 796 -64.69 4.94 -7.41
C LYS A 796 -64.15 5.22 -6.00
N ARG A 797 -64.66 4.53 -4.97
CA ARG A 797 -64.16 4.70 -3.58
C ARG A 797 -62.66 4.47 -3.49
N LEU A 798 -62.16 3.39 -4.10
CA LEU A 798 -60.73 3.08 -4.15
C LEU A 798 -59.90 4.12 -4.91
N ALA A 799 -60.48 4.76 -5.94
CA ALA A 799 -59.84 5.86 -6.66
C ALA A 799 -59.84 7.16 -5.82
N ASP A 800 -60.94 7.49 -5.14
CA ASP A 800 -61.07 8.69 -4.31
C ASP A 800 -60.10 8.66 -3.12
N THR A 801 -59.96 7.53 -2.42
CA THR A 801 -58.96 7.36 -1.35
C THR A 801 -57.55 7.59 -1.88
N LYS A 802 -57.16 6.93 -2.98
CA LYS A 802 -55.83 7.11 -3.60
C LYS A 802 -55.60 8.53 -4.12
N LEU A 803 -56.65 9.21 -4.56
CA LEU A 803 -56.59 10.60 -5.03
C LEU A 803 -56.43 11.59 -3.86
N SER A 804 -56.94 11.26 -2.67
CA SER A 804 -56.63 11.98 -1.43
C SER A 804 -55.16 11.78 -1.03
N ASP A 805 -54.70 10.53 -0.91
CA ASP A 805 -53.30 10.20 -0.58
C ASP A 805 -52.30 10.91 -1.52
N MET A 806 -52.64 10.98 -2.81
CA MET A 806 -51.79 11.59 -3.82
C MET A 806 -51.79 13.13 -3.73
N LYS A 807 -52.91 13.78 -3.37
CA LYS A 807 -52.95 15.22 -3.08
C LYS A 807 -52.04 15.58 -1.90
N ASP A 808 -52.14 14.83 -0.80
CA ASP A 808 -51.35 15.09 0.41
C ASP A 808 -49.85 14.89 0.15
N LYS A 809 -49.48 13.86 -0.60
CA LYS A 809 -48.10 13.63 -1.07
C LYS A 809 -47.61 14.79 -1.95
N LEU A 810 -48.44 15.27 -2.90
CA LEU A 810 -48.09 16.39 -3.77
C LEU A 810 -47.88 17.69 -2.97
N HIS A 811 -48.74 17.96 -1.97
CA HIS A 811 -48.63 19.13 -1.11
C HIS A 811 -47.37 19.07 -0.22
N ARG A 812 -47.04 17.89 0.34
CA ARG A 812 -45.78 17.68 1.09
C ARG A 812 -44.55 17.92 0.22
N ILE A 813 -44.53 17.39 -1.01
CA ILE A 813 -43.43 17.59 -1.96
C ILE A 813 -43.29 19.09 -2.31
N SER A 814 -44.39 19.78 -2.59
CA SER A 814 -44.37 21.23 -2.88
C SER A 814 -43.84 22.05 -1.70
N LYS A 815 -44.26 21.75 -0.47
CA LYS A 815 -43.79 22.43 0.75
C LYS A 815 -42.30 22.16 1.04
N LEU A 816 -41.80 20.96 0.75
CA LEU A 816 -40.37 20.63 0.83
C LEU A 816 -39.56 21.36 -0.24
N ALA A 817 -40.03 21.37 -1.49
CA ALA A 817 -39.36 22.06 -2.60
C ALA A 817 -39.20 23.57 -2.33
N GLU A 818 -40.23 24.24 -1.80
CA GLU A 818 -40.14 25.66 -1.47
C GLU A 818 -39.20 25.90 -0.26
N LYS A 819 -39.17 25.01 0.76
CA LYS A 819 -38.17 25.08 1.84
C LYS A 819 -36.73 24.93 1.32
N THR A 820 -36.49 23.97 0.42
CA THR A 820 -35.17 23.80 -0.21
C THR A 820 -34.76 25.03 -1.00
N LYS A 821 -35.68 25.61 -1.76
CA LYS A 821 -35.46 26.80 -2.58
C LYS A 821 -35.25 28.09 -1.77
N MET A 822 -35.95 28.26 -0.64
CA MET A 822 -35.92 29.48 0.18
C MET A 822 -34.93 29.45 1.35
N VAL A 823 -34.45 28.28 1.77
CA VAL A 823 -33.52 28.14 2.91
C VAL A 823 -32.25 27.39 2.52
N HIS A 824 -32.37 26.15 2.05
CA HIS A 824 -31.19 25.31 1.85
C HIS A 824 -30.30 25.75 0.67
N ILE A 825 -30.87 26.31 -0.41
CA ILE A 825 -30.07 26.89 -1.51
C ILE A 825 -29.37 28.19 -1.10
N PRO A 826 -30.03 29.20 -0.48
CA PRO A 826 -29.35 30.39 0.01
C PRO A 826 -28.21 30.11 1.01
N ASN A 827 -28.45 29.28 2.02
CA ASN A 827 -27.42 28.89 3.00
C ASN A 827 -26.19 28.25 2.32
N LEU A 828 -26.41 27.29 1.42
CA LEU A 828 -25.32 26.63 0.70
C LEU A 828 -24.53 27.62 -0.19
N VAL A 829 -25.20 28.62 -0.76
CA VAL A 829 -24.53 29.69 -1.53
C VAL A 829 -23.70 30.58 -0.61
N GLU A 830 -24.21 30.97 0.55
CA GLU A 830 -23.49 31.77 1.56
C GLU A 830 -22.27 31.01 2.10
N GLU A 831 -22.46 29.79 2.59
CA GLU A 831 -21.42 28.87 3.07
C GLU A 831 -20.33 28.63 2.00
N SER A 832 -20.72 28.47 0.73
CA SER A 832 -19.76 28.32 -0.38
C SER A 832 -18.99 29.61 -0.67
N GLY A 833 -19.63 30.78 -0.59
CA GLY A 833 -18.99 32.09 -0.75
C GLY A 833 -17.93 32.32 0.32
N ASP A 834 -18.26 31.96 1.56
CA ASP A 834 -17.41 32.02 2.74
C ASP A 834 -16.23 31.05 2.66
N ALA A 835 -16.47 29.80 2.23
CA ALA A 835 -15.43 28.82 1.98
C ALA A 835 -14.46 29.27 0.88
N ILE A 836 -14.98 29.80 -0.24
CA ILE A 836 -14.18 30.35 -1.33
C ILE A 836 -13.40 31.59 -0.87
N ALA A 837 -13.96 32.45 0.00
CA ALA A 837 -13.25 33.57 0.58
C ALA A 837 -12.08 33.12 1.48
N ARG A 838 -12.30 32.12 2.35
CA ARG A 838 -11.23 31.50 3.17
C ARG A 838 -10.12 30.89 2.29
N ILE A 839 -10.48 30.12 1.26
CA ILE A 839 -9.52 29.54 0.30
C ILE A 839 -8.69 30.64 -0.40
N ARG A 840 -9.29 31.76 -0.80
CA ARG A 840 -8.56 32.91 -1.38
C ARG A 840 -7.64 33.61 -0.37
N SER A 841 -7.98 33.65 0.92
CA SER A 841 -7.08 34.21 1.95
C SER A 841 -5.87 33.31 2.15
N ILE A 842 -6.10 32.02 2.38
CA ILE A 842 -5.05 31.00 2.54
C ILE A 842 -4.13 30.98 1.30
N GLY A 843 -4.69 31.07 0.09
CA GLY A 843 -3.90 31.17 -1.15
C GLY A 843 -2.97 32.40 -1.18
N LYS A 844 -3.42 33.57 -0.71
CA LYS A 844 -2.58 34.77 -0.59
C LYS A 844 -1.53 34.66 0.51
N GLU A 845 -1.86 34.04 1.63
CA GLU A 845 -0.94 33.82 2.74
C GLU A 845 0.17 32.82 2.35
N LEU A 846 -0.20 31.73 1.65
CA LEU A 846 0.75 30.79 1.05
C LEU A 846 1.62 31.44 -0.02
N GLN A 847 1.04 32.24 -0.93
CA GLN A 847 1.81 33.01 -1.91
C GLN A 847 2.85 33.91 -1.21
N LYS A 848 2.43 34.70 -0.23
CA LYS A 848 3.34 35.59 0.52
C LYS A 848 4.41 34.82 1.28
N LEU A 849 4.10 33.64 1.83
CA LEU A 849 5.07 32.77 2.51
C LEU A 849 6.09 32.17 1.53
N ILE A 850 5.65 31.80 0.32
CA ILE A 850 6.52 31.33 -0.76
C ILE A 850 7.44 32.47 -1.22
N GLU A 851 6.89 33.65 -1.52
CA GLU A 851 7.64 34.86 -1.87
C GLU A 851 8.70 35.16 -0.79
N THR A 852 8.30 35.23 0.48
CA THR A 852 9.23 35.47 1.61
C THR A 852 10.34 34.42 1.71
N LYS A 853 10.04 33.13 1.48
CA LYS A 853 11.05 32.07 1.50
C LYS A 853 11.97 32.09 0.27
N THR A 854 11.44 32.46 -0.90
CA THR A 854 12.24 32.68 -2.11
C THR A 854 13.20 33.84 -1.88
N ASP A 855 12.72 34.97 -1.36
CA ASP A 855 13.57 36.14 -1.05
C ASP A 855 14.67 35.80 -0.04
N ILE A 856 14.36 35.07 1.03
CA ILE A 856 15.38 34.58 1.98
C ILE A 856 16.45 33.75 1.28
N LYS A 857 16.07 32.78 0.44
CA LYS A 857 17.04 31.93 -0.27
C LYS A 857 17.82 32.67 -1.36
N VAL A 858 17.21 33.65 -2.02
CA VAL A 858 17.90 34.54 -2.96
C VAL A 858 18.93 35.40 -2.21
N ASN A 859 18.59 35.93 -1.03
CA ASN A 859 19.51 36.72 -0.21
C ASN A 859 20.68 35.87 0.32
N GLU A 860 20.43 34.66 0.83
CA GLU A 860 21.50 33.72 1.24
C GLU A 860 22.52 33.45 0.10
N VAL A 861 22.03 33.25 -1.15
CA VAL A 861 22.88 33.09 -2.34
C VAL A 861 23.66 34.37 -2.65
N GLN A 862 23.04 35.54 -2.53
CA GLN A 862 23.69 36.84 -2.78
C GLN A 862 24.77 37.16 -1.74
N ASP A 863 24.49 36.95 -0.45
CA ASP A 863 25.43 37.18 0.65
C ASP A 863 26.66 36.27 0.52
N ALA A 864 26.47 34.97 0.26
CA ALA A 864 27.56 34.04 0.02
C ALA A 864 28.41 34.42 -1.22
N THR A 865 27.76 34.91 -2.27
CA THR A 865 28.42 35.38 -3.50
C THR A 865 29.23 36.66 -3.25
N GLN A 866 28.66 37.62 -2.51
CA GLN A 866 29.31 38.90 -2.20
C GLN A 866 30.50 38.70 -1.24
N TRP A 867 30.35 37.88 -0.20
CA TRP A 867 31.45 37.50 0.69
C TRP A 867 32.62 36.87 -0.07
N LYS A 868 32.35 35.90 -0.95
CA LYS A 868 33.44 35.25 -1.72
C LYS A 868 34.09 36.21 -2.71
N LYS A 869 33.34 37.15 -3.28
CA LYS A 869 33.85 38.23 -4.14
C LYS A 869 34.78 39.18 -3.37
N GLU A 870 34.44 39.54 -2.13
CA GLU A 870 35.30 40.36 -1.26
C GLU A 870 36.58 39.62 -0.86
N GLU A 871 36.49 38.33 -0.54
CA GLU A 871 37.64 37.46 -0.29
C GLU A 871 38.58 37.40 -1.50
N LEU A 872 38.05 37.13 -2.70
CA LEU A 872 38.83 37.09 -3.95
C LEU A 872 39.45 38.45 -4.29
N GLN A 873 38.77 39.56 -4.00
CA GLN A 873 39.33 40.90 -4.15
C GLN A 873 40.48 41.16 -3.14
N SER A 874 40.38 40.64 -1.92
CA SER A 874 41.45 40.72 -0.92
C SER A 874 42.70 39.93 -1.36
N VAL A 875 42.51 38.70 -1.85
CA VAL A 875 43.60 37.86 -2.38
C VAL A 875 44.25 38.51 -3.60
N LEU A 876 43.45 39.03 -4.55
CA LEU A 876 43.97 39.75 -5.72
C LEU A 876 44.81 40.96 -5.30
N LYS A 877 44.31 41.76 -4.36
CA LYS A 877 45.02 42.94 -3.83
C LYS A 877 46.32 42.57 -3.10
N ASN A 878 46.39 41.40 -2.44
CA ASN A 878 47.65 40.90 -1.88
C ASN A 878 48.64 40.50 -2.99
N LYS A 879 48.19 39.78 -4.01
CA LYS A 879 49.06 39.34 -5.12
C LYS A 879 49.56 40.53 -5.96
N GLU A 880 48.74 41.54 -6.18
CA GLU A 880 49.19 42.82 -6.77
C GLU A 880 50.22 43.57 -5.90
N ARG A 881 50.11 43.49 -4.56
CA ARG A 881 51.06 44.11 -3.62
C ARG A 881 52.42 43.39 -3.68
N ILE A 882 52.41 42.06 -3.68
CA ILE A 882 53.62 41.22 -3.79
C ILE A 882 54.27 41.42 -5.16
N HIS A 883 53.50 41.39 -6.25
CA HIS A 883 54.01 41.69 -7.59
C HIS A 883 54.66 43.08 -7.65
N ARG A 884 54.04 44.12 -7.08
CA ARG A 884 54.62 45.47 -7.05
C ARG A 884 55.95 45.53 -6.29
N LYS A 885 56.08 44.81 -5.15
CA LYS A 885 57.36 44.65 -4.46
C LYS A 885 58.40 43.93 -5.33
N GLN A 886 58.02 42.83 -5.97
CA GLN A 886 58.89 42.04 -6.84
C GLN A 886 59.40 42.86 -8.04
N THR A 887 58.54 43.66 -8.68
CA THR A 887 58.92 44.59 -9.75
C THR A 887 59.93 45.63 -9.24
N ALA A 888 59.66 46.29 -8.11
CA ALA A 888 60.56 47.31 -7.57
C ALA A 888 61.95 46.73 -7.17
N VAL A 889 62.00 45.52 -6.62
CA VAL A 889 63.27 44.83 -6.29
C VAL A 889 64.00 44.37 -7.55
N TYR A 890 63.27 43.94 -8.60
CA TYR A 890 63.86 43.66 -9.92
C TYR A 890 64.48 44.92 -10.55
N GLU A 891 63.74 46.02 -10.60
CA GLU A 891 64.21 47.31 -11.16
C GLU A 891 65.42 47.84 -10.37
N SER A 892 65.41 47.68 -9.05
CA SER A 892 66.54 48.03 -8.18
C SER A 892 67.76 47.16 -8.42
N LEU A 893 67.57 45.85 -8.67
CA LEU A 893 68.65 44.91 -8.99
C LEU A 893 69.26 45.18 -10.38
N ASP A 894 68.42 45.43 -11.38
CA ASP A 894 68.82 45.78 -12.74
C ASP A 894 69.63 47.08 -12.76
N THR A 895 69.15 48.11 -12.05
CA THR A 895 69.90 49.37 -11.83
C THR A 895 71.25 49.10 -11.13
N LEU A 896 71.25 48.31 -10.05
CA LEU A 896 72.45 47.98 -9.28
C LEU A 896 73.49 47.19 -10.09
N LEU A 897 73.06 46.37 -11.05
CA LEU A 897 73.97 45.65 -11.96
C LEU A 897 74.68 46.58 -12.97
N THR A 898 74.29 47.86 -13.05
CA THR A 898 74.98 48.89 -13.85
C THR A 898 75.90 49.82 -13.03
N GLU A 899 76.00 49.61 -11.71
CA GLU A 899 76.87 50.41 -10.82
C GLU A 899 78.35 50.00 -10.95
N GLU A 900 79.18 50.87 -11.51
CA GLU A 900 80.63 50.65 -11.66
C GLU A 900 81.40 50.83 -10.35
N HIS A 901 80.88 51.60 -9.38
CA HIS A 901 81.59 51.90 -8.15
C HIS A 901 81.41 50.81 -7.09
N ALA A 902 82.37 49.88 -7.00
CA ALA A 902 82.33 48.68 -6.16
C ALA A 902 81.89 48.89 -4.69
N VAL A 903 82.20 50.02 -4.05
CA VAL A 903 81.75 50.31 -2.67
C VAL A 903 80.26 50.69 -2.63
N SER A 904 79.77 51.43 -3.63
CA SER A 904 78.35 51.74 -3.81
C SER A 904 77.55 50.47 -4.09
N PHE A 905 78.08 49.62 -4.97
CA PHE A 905 77.51 48.30 -5.28
C PHE A 905 77.35 47.45 -4.02
N LEU A 906 78.42 47.27 -3.23
CA LEU A 906 78.38 46.37 -2.06
C LEU A 906 77.43 46.84 -0.95
N VAL A 907 77.36 48.15 -0.68
CA VAL A 907 76.44 48.70 0.33
C VAL A 907 74.98 48.58 -0.12
N SER A 908 74.71 48.87 -1.39
CA SER A 908 73.37 48.76 -1.98
C SER A 908 72.92 47.30 -2.08
N TYR A 909 73.83 46.39 -2.45
CA TYR A 909 73.58 44.94 -2.51
C TYR A 909 73.24 44.36 -1.14
N GLU A 910 74.00 44.67 -0.08
CA GLU A 910 73.72 44.16 1.28
C GLU A 910 72.44 44.77 1.91
N THR A 911 71.90 45.83 1.28
CA THR A 911 70.55 46.33 1.55
C THR A 911 69.52 45.52 0.77
N LEU A 912 69.60 45.49 -0.55
CA LEU A 912 68.63 44.84 -1.46
C LEU A 912 68.50 43.32 -1.22
N LYS A 913 69.60 42.66 -0.84
CA LYS A 913 69.66 41.25 -0.41
C LYS A 913 68.73 40.93 0.77
N ARG A 914 68.42 41.90 1.63
CA ARG A 914 67.45 41.75 2.72
C ARG A 914 66.03 41.81 2.18
N ASP A 915 65.73 42.79 1.34
CA ASP A 915 64.42 42.92 0.67
C ASP A 915 64.09 41.69 -0.20
N MET A 916 65.10 41.09 -0.83
CA MET A 916 65.00 39.80 -1.54
C MET A 916 64.69 38.63 -0.61
N CYS A 917 65.32 38.55 0.56
CA CYS A 917 65.01 37.54 1.58
C CYS A 917 63.59 37.68 2.13
N ASP A 918 63.16 38.91 2.43
CA ASP A 918 61.83 39.21 2.97
C ASP A 918 60.72 38.97 1.92
N LEU A 919 61.02 39.19 0.62
CA LEU A 919 60.16 38.72 -0.47
C LEU A 919 60.11 37.19 -0.59
N THR A 920 61.22 36.50 -0.26
CA THR A 920 61.32 35.03 -0.37
C THR A 920 60.62 34.31 0.80
N SER A 921 60.42 34.97 1.94
CA SER A 921 59.50 34.52 2.99
C SER A 921 58.05 34.85 2.63
N GLU A 922 57.70 36.11 2.32
CA GLU A 922 56.33 36.50 1.96
C GLU A 922 55.77 35.69 0.78
N ALA A 923 56.59 35.32 -0.21
CA ALA A 923 56.15 34.51 -1.33
C ALA A 923 56.00 33.00 -1.03
N LYS A 924 56.61 32.47 0.04
CA LYS A 924 56.48 31.04 0.39
C LYS A 924 55.13 30.72 1.01
N ASP A 925 54.60 31.64 1.81
CA ASP A 925 53.30 31.48 2.47
C ASP A 925 52.12 31.53 1.47
N ASP A 926 52.35 32.02 0.25
CA ASP A 926 51.35 32.19 -0.83
C ASP A 926 51.43 31.08 -1.93
N ILE A 927 52.26 30.03 -1.70
CA ILE A 927 52.56 28.96 -2.68
C ILE A 927 51.85 27.62 -2.42
N GLU A 928 51.25 27.38 -1.24
CA GLU A 928 50.42 26.18 -1.06
C GLU A 928 49.12 26.27 -1.90
N PRO A 929 48.78 25.25 -2.71
CA PRO A 929 47.58 25.27 -3.55
C PRO A 929 46.26 25.07 -2.77
N HIS A 930 46.32 24.98 -1.44
CA HIS A 930 45.19 24.74 -0.56
C HIS A 930 44.48 26.05 -0.18
N HIS A 931 43.73 26.63 -1.13
CA HIS A 931 42.41 27.28 -0.91
C HIS A 931 41.81 28.00 -2.15
N ILE A 932 42.15 27.58 -3.38
CA ILE A 932 41.37 27.96 -4.59
C ILE A 932 40.64 26.74 -5.19
N GLN A 933 39.94 25.98 -4.33
CA GLN A 933 38.66 25.45 -4.76
C GLN A 933 37.68 26.64 -4.76
N ALA A 934 37.09 26.94 -5.92
CA ALA A 934 35.86 27.73 -5.91
C ALA A 934 34.84 27.02 -5.01
N PRO A 935 34.00 27.75 -4.25
CA PRO A 935 32.86 27.12 -3.59
C PRO A 935 32.09 26.33 -4.63
N ASP A 936 31.57 25.17 -4.26
CA ASP A 936 30.68 24.42 -5.15
C ASP A 936 29.32 25.11 -5.20
N LEU A 937 29.30 26.28 -5.84
CA LEU A 937 28.13 27.08 -6.15
C LEU A 937 27.12 26.23 -6.95
N LYS A 938 27.61 25.29 -7.75
CA LYS A 938 26.77 24.30 -8.40
C LYS A 938 26.16 23.35 -7.38
N GLY A 939 26.95 22.74 -6.49
CA GLY A 939 26.47 21.87 -5.41
C GLY A 939 25.47 22.56 -4.46
N PHE A 940 25.73 23.82 -4.08
CA PHE A 940 24.83 24.62 -3.25
C PHE A 940 23.52 25.00 -3.98
N LEU A 941 23.61 25.30 -5.29
CA LEU A 941 22.43 25.46 -6.14
C LEU A 941 21.68 24.15 -6.33
N ASP A 942 22.37 23.03 -6.57
CA ASP A 942 21.80 21.69 -6.77
C ASP A 942 21.15 21.18 -5.48
N GLU A 943 21.71 21.46 -4.30
CA GLU A 943 21.10 21.19 -2.98
C GLU A 943 19.89 22.08 -2.71
N THR A 944 19.98 23.38 -3.01
CA THR A 944 18.84 24.33 -2.89
C THR A 944 17.71 23.94 -3.85
N ILE A 945 18.03 23.57 -5.09
CA ILE A 945 17.09 23.08 -6.09
C ILE A 945 16.52 21.73 -5.67
N SER A 946 17.32 20.81 -5.13
CA SER A 946 16.82 19.52 -4.60
C SER A 946 15.86 19.71 -3.44
N SER A 947 16.16 20.65 -2.52
CA SER A 947 15.30 21.03 -1.40
C SER A 947 13.98 21.65 -1.88
N LEU A 948 14.02 22.54 -2.89
CA LEU A 948 12.82 23.10 -3.53
C LEU A 948 12.02 22.04 -4.33
N GLN A 949 12.70 21.10 -4.99
CA GLN A 949 12.07 19.97 -5.69
C GLN A 949 11.49 18.93 -4.73
N GLU A 950 12.05 18.76 -3.53
CA GLU A 950 11.44 17.93 -2.50
C GLU A 950 10.27 18.63 -1.81
N TYR A 951 10.37 19.94 -1.56
CA TYR A 951 9.24 20.74 -1.10
C TYR A 951 8.08 20.70 -2.10
N ARG A 952 8.38 20.78 -3.41
CA ARG A 952 7.42 20.56 -4.50
C ARG A 952 6.82 19.15 -4.48
N ARG A 953 7.64 18.09 -4.36
CA ARG A 953 7.17 16.68 -4.20
C ARG A 953 6.49 16.35 -2.86
N ARG A 954 6.26 17.36 -2.01
CA ARG A 954 5.43 17.30 -0.80
C ARG A 954 4.19 18.21 -0.91
N LEU A 955 3.99 18.85 -2.07
CA LEU A 955 2.85 19.70 -2.44
C LEU A 955 2.10 19.16 -3.68
N GLU A 956 2.80 18.42 -4.54
CA GLU A 956 2.26 17.50 -5.55
C GLU A 956 1.89 16.14 -4.93
#